data_AF-A0A364MZD6-F1
#
_entry.id   AF-A0A364MZD6-F1
#
_cell.length_a   1.000
_cell.length_b   1.000
_cell.length_c   1.000
_cell.angle_alpha   90.00
_cell.angle_beta   90.00
_cell.angle_gamma   90.00
#
_symmetry.space_group_name_H-M   'P 1'
#
loop_
_entity.id
_entity.type
_entity.pdbx_description
1 polymer ?
#
loop_
_entity_poly.entity_id
_entity_poly.type
_entity_poly.pdbx_seq_one_letter_code
_entity_poly.pdbx_strand_id
1 'polypeptide(L)'
;MARTIFMNPFKKHSVDDFPGVHVPLDESTHRGSIAPDHQRDSLTPSEKEAKDDKPTPPASDASSGVVNHGMTLAALKAEIESDIAASGNDTPYDRKSKIINKALTDMGMGRYQWRLFVLAGCGWTADNLWLQGVALTLPQLSAEFGVSDTEVRYTTLALFLGLCIGASFWGTASDIVGRRIAFNFTLFLAGVFGLAAGGGPNWIGTCALYACIGLGVGGNLPVDGALFLEFLPQASGNLLTLLSVFWPVGNLVASLLAWAFIPNFSCPSSTPIGECSMADNWGWRYLILSLGAITFAMFISRFFLFHLYESPKFLLSRGRQAEAVATVYGIAHCNKTHTWLTEDILNHIGGDQEVTAEDVKLSNVEIIKRSISRFSFSRFKILFQDKKIGATTALLWFQWTTIGMAYPLFNAFLPQYLANSGGEVQNDTNTVYRNYAITAIVGVPGSIFACFFVDMKYLGRKGTMAIATVITGIFVFLFTISGDADFQLAFTCLEAFFQNIMYGVLYAYTPEVFPAPIRGTGTGISSFLNRVAGLCAPIVAIYAGDSNPKAPIYASVPLVNLVMRLRLPRMDLSELSTTGNSAPVRTASSGKRAPGVASHDGGGETSEYACQQGANRPDMIDSYFDVLVIGSGLSGINSAYRIQESLPNAKFAVLEARHELGGTWSQFKYPGVRSDSDLHTLGFNFHPWRAKNPIASGESIMSYLQETAHKFDLDKKIRYNHKVMAADWRSDQQRWRVDVRVGNDVGREPRRVVYWTKWLIMGTGYYNYDEPLHANIPGIDNFQGKVVHPQFWPEDLDYKGKKMIVIGSGATTVTLLPALVDGGVGSVTQLQRSPSYVMSLAQDDAAWFEKYAPEWFILRYKRFMFTLIPILLYKLCIWFPFIASKLLVKKAAAELPPDFPVDPHFKPGYNPWQQRMCLCPDGDYFKAFSSGKAHIVTDTIKSVVSDGIELNSGEKLDADIIVTATGLNMRFLGGMEATVDGKKVDVSSQYMWRNSMLTSLPNLGNIIGYWNASWTLGSDTASRLFVRLIKHQQEHGYTSVMPVIDEKDKQKTVSASPLNSTYVKNAMKKMPNCADVGPWKPRDNWFADNWGVVMGSLEEGLKWDKVAVE
;
A
#
# COMPACT_ATOMS: atom_id res chain seq x y z
N MET A 1 -59.40 16.08 3.37
CA MET A 1 -59.59 16.43 1.94
C MET A 1 -59.49 17.95 1.86
N ALA A 2 -58.59 18.63 1.14
CA ALA A 2 -57.68 18.28 0.07
C ALA A 2 -56.21 18.55 0.49
N ARG A 3 -55.33 17.56 0.37
CA ARG A 3 -53.88 17.80 0.49
C ARG A 3 -53.44 18.47 -0.80
N THR A 4 -53.04 19.73 -0.71
CA THR A 4 -52.47 20.51 -1.82
C THR A 4 -51.30 19.72 -2.40
N ILE A 5 -51.48 19.15 -3.59
CA ILE A 5 -50.45 18.40 -4.33
C ILE A 5 -49.29 19.34 -4.75
N PHE A 6 -49.53 20.65 -4.73
CA PHE A 6 -48.55 21.69 -5.04
C PHE A 6 -48.15 22.45 -3.76
N MET A 7 -46.95 22.17 -3.25
CA MET A 7 -46.30 23.00 -2.22
C MET A 7 -45.65 24.21 -2.90
N ASN A 8 -45.79 25.41 -2.33
CA ASN A 8 -45.08 26.60 -2.83
C ASN A 8 -43.59 26.50 -2.43
N PRO A 9 -42.67 26.23 -3.38
CA PRO A 9 -41.26 25.99 -3.06
C PRO A 9 -40.53 27.28 -2.64
N PHE A 10 -41.15 28.45 -2.81
CA PHE A 10 -40.58 29.75 -2.45
C PHE A 10 -41.18 30.37 -1.17
N LYS A 11 -42.07 29.66 -0.46
CA LYS A 11 -42.63 30.14 0.81
C LYS A 11 -41.50 30.41 1.82
N LYS A 12 -41.47 31.61 2.40
CA LYS A 12 -40.65 31.94 3.57
C LYS A 12 -41.34 31.40 4.82
N HIS A 13 -40.57 30.79 5.72
CA HIS A 13 -41.09 30.19 6.94
C HIS A 13 -40.54 30.94 8.15
N SER A 14 -41.39 31.07 9.15
CA SER A 14 -41.09 31.59 10.49
C SER A 14 -41.19 30.45 11.51
N VAL A 15 -40.70 30.70 12.73
CA VAL A 15 -40.80 29.74 13.83
C VAL A 15 -42.27 29.42 14.15
N ASP A 16 -43.17 30.40 13.99
CA ASP A 16 -44.61 30.28 14.25
C ASP A 16 -45.34 29.34 13.28
N ASP A 17 -44.75 29.03 12.12
CA ASP A 17 -45.29 28.05 11.17
C ASP A 17 -45.22 26.60 11.71
N PHE A 18 -44.49 26.34 12.81
CA PHE A 18 -44.22 25.00 13.34
C PHE A 18 -44.49 24.87 14.85
N PRO A 19 -45.75 24.98 15.30
CA PRO A 19 -46.09 24.88 16.72
C PRO A 19 -45.80 23.49 17.29
N GLY A 20 -45.32 23.43 18.55
CA GLY A 20 -45.09 22.18 19.28
C GLY A 20 -43.76 21.46 18.98
N VAL A 21 -42.87 22.06 18.18
CA VAL A 21 -41.56 21.49 17.82
C VAL A 21 -40.47 21.87 18.81
N HIS A 22 -40.60 23.02 19.49
CA HIS A 22 -39.62 23.49 20.46
C HIS A 22 -39.73 22.74 21.80
N VAL A 23 -38.59 22.34 22.36
CA VAL A 23 -38.46 21.81 23.72
C VAL A 23 -37.29 22.52 24.41
N PRO A 24 -37.40 22.93 25.68
CA PRO A 24 -36.30 23.53 26.44
C PRO A 24 -35.01 22.69 26.39
N LEU A 25 -33.84 23.36 26.39
CA LEU A 25 -32.53 22.71 26.25
C LEU A 25 -32.30 21.62 27.32
N ASP A 26 -32.70 21.88 28.55
CA ASP A 26 -32.60 20.99 29.70
C ASP A 26 -33.56 19.78 29.62
N GLU A 27 -34.68 19.90 28.92
CA GLU A 27 -35.63 18.80 28.72
C GLU A 27 -35.34 17.99 27.44
N SER A 28 -34.38 18.44 26.62
CA SER A 28 -34.08 17.83 25.33
C SER A 28 -33.12 16.63 25.42
N THR A 29 -33.22 15.71 24.46
CA THR A 29 -32.36 14.53 24.36
C THR A 29 -31.07 14.86 23.63
N HIS A 30 -29.92 14.61 24.27
CA HIS A 30 -28.61 14.89 23.69
C HIS A 30 -27.87 13.61 23.35
N ARG A 31 -27.27 13.58 22.15
CA ARG A 31 -26.37 12.51 21.73
C ARG A 31 -24.94 12.93 22.06
N GLY A 32 -24.23 12.08 22.81
CA GLY A 32 -22.81 12.32 23.14
C GLY A 32 -21.96 12.47 21.87
N SER A 33 -21.05 13.43 21.87
CA SER A 33 -19.97 13.51 20.89
C SER A 33 -19.12 12.24 21.00
N ILE A 34 -18.94 11.49 19.92
CA ILE A 34 -18.07 10.30 19.90
C ILE A 34 -16.62 10.78 20.11
N ALA A 35 -16.16 10.79 21.35
CA ALA A 35 -14.74 10.92 21.66
C ALA A 35 -14.07 9.54 21.45
N PRO A 36 -12.92 9.46 20.77
CA PRO A 36 -12.15 8.22 20.71
C PRO A 36 -11.71 7.82 22.14
N ASP A 37 -11.67 6.52 22.38
CA ASP A 37 -11.47 5.81 23.67
C ASP A 37 -10.08 6.03 24.34
N HIS A 38 -9.43 7.17 24.11
CA HIS A 38 -8.07 7.48 24.57
C HIS A 38 -8.00 8.18 25.94
N GLN A 39 -9.11 8.56 26.57
CA GLN A 39 -9.10 9.22 27.88
C GLN A 39 -9.42 8.32 29.08
N ARG A 40 -9.84 7.06 28.88
CA ARG A 40 -10.07 6.13 30.00
C ARG A 40 -8.79 5.66 30.71
N ASP A 41 -7.64 5.78 30.07
CA ASP A 41 -6.35 5.33 30.62
C ASP A 41 -5.58 6.41 31.42
N SER A 42 -6.19 7.57 31.66
CA SER A 42 -5.54 8.70 32.35
C SER A 42 -6.09 9.04 33.74
N LEU A 43 -6.86 8.14 34.36
CA LEU A 43 -7.33 8.31 35.75
C LEU A 43 -6.30 7.78 36.75
N THR A 44 -6.04 8.57 37.79
CA THR A 44 -5.11 8.21 38.87
C THR A 44 -5.70 7.07 39.74
N PRO A 45 -4.86 6.26 40.42
CA PRO A 45 -5.34 5.14 41.23
C PRO A 45 -6.39 5.52 42.29
N SER A 46 -6.37 6.76 42.78
CA SER A 46 -7.31 7.24 43.82
C SER A 46 -8.76 7.41 43.36
N GLU A 47 -9.02 7.49 42.05
CA GLU A 47 -10.38 7.67 41.52
C GLU A 47 -11.07 6.34 41.16
N LYS A 48 -10.35 5.22 41.24
CA LYS A 48 -10.89 3.87 40.97
C LYS A 48 -11.59 3.24 42.17
N GLU A 49 -11.29 3.66 43.40
CA GLU A 49 -11.85 3.05 44.62
C GLU A 49 -13.24 3.58 45.02
N ALA A 50 -13.75 4.65 44.41
CA ALA A 50 -15.01 5.27 44.80
C ALA A 50 -16.26 4.78 44.03
N LYS A 51 -16.17 3.69 43.24
CA LYS A 51 -17.25 3.25 42.32
C LYS A 51 -17.72 1.80 42.45
N ASP A 52 -17.29 1.07 43.47
CA ASP A 52 -17.65 -0.35 43.65
C ASP A 52 -18.99 -0.60 44.37
N ASP A 53 -19.74 0.43 44.77
CA ASP A 53 -21.09 0.27 45.35
C ASP A 53 -22.19 0.72 44.39
N LYS A 54 -22.62 -0.17 43.47
CA LYS A 54 -24.02 -0.28 42.97
C LYS A 54 -24.21 -1.48 42.03
N PRO A 55 -25.40 -2.13 42.03
CA PRO A 55 -25.60 -3.42 41.39
C PRO A 55 -25.79 -3.32 39.87
N THR A 56 -25.24 -4.31 39.17
CA THR A 56 -25.24 -4.51 37.70
C THR A 56 -26.62 -4.91 37.16
N PRO A 57 -27.10 -4.34 36.04
CA PRO A 57 -28.19 -4.92 35.26
C PRO A 57 -27.67 -5.77 34.07
N PRO A 58 -28.49 -6.67 33.50
CA PRO A 58 -28.03 -7.73 32.61
C PRO A 58 -27.84 -7.26 31.16
N ALA A 59 -27.04 -8.04 30.42
CA ALA A 59 -26.59 -7.77 29.07
C ALA A 59 -27.69 -7.86 27.99
N SER A 60 -27.75 -6.86 27.10
CA SER A 60 -28.28 -7.00 25.74
C SER A 60 -27.70 -5.95 24.76
N ASP A 61 -27.38 -6.44 23.56
CA ASP A 61 -27.24 -5.82 22.24
C ASP A 61 -26.37 -4.57 22.00
N ALA A 62 -25.42 -4.77 21.07
CA ALA A 62 -24.61 -3.75 20.44
C ALA A 62 -25.46 -2.83 19.54
N SER A 63 -25.83 -1.66 20.04
CA SER A 63 -25.89 -0.36 19.34
C SER A 63 -26.71 0.65 20.15
N SER A 64 -26.08 1.52 20.93
CA SER A 64 -26.67 2.80 21.31
C SER A 64 -25.63 3.72 21.95
N GLY A 65 -25.53 4.93 21.43
CA GLY A 65 -24.82 6.02 22.10
C GLY A 65 -25.54 6.38 23.39
N VAL A 66 -24.78 6.73 24.42
CA VAL A 66 -25.31 7.19 25.71
C VAL A 66 -26.21 8.41 25.48
N VAL A 67 -27.49 8.28 25.82
CA VAL A 67 -28.47 9.37 25.79
C VAL A 67 -28.45 10.05 27.16
N ASN A 68 -27.98 11.29 27.23
CA ASN A 68 -28.03 12.09 28.44
C ASN A 68 -29.26 13.02 28.39
N HIS A 69 -30.01 13.08 29.49
CA HIS A 69 -31.02 14.11 29.73
C HIS A 69 -30.40 15.27 30.52
N GLY A 70 -30.77 16.53 30.21
CA GLY A 70 -30.38 17.68 31.05
C GLY A 70 -29.07 18.39 30.69
N MET A 71 -28.88 18.83 29.43
CA MET A 71 -27.74 19.71 29.11
C MET A 71 -28.04 21.15 29.56
N THR A 72 -27.12 21.76 30.32
CA THR A 72 -27.22 23.18 30.68
C THR A 72 -26.58 24.06 29.60
N LEU A 73 -26.99 25.32 29.53
CA LEU A 73 -26.38 26.30 28.59
C LEU A 73 -24.86 26.43 28.79
N ALA A 74 -24.38 26.31 30.03
CA ALA A 74 -22.96 26.31 30.36
C ALA A 74 -22.24 25.04 29.85
N ALA A 75 -22.87 23.87 29.95
CA ALA A 75 -22.32 22.62 29.41
C ALA A 75 -22.26 22.65 27.88
N LEU A 76 -23.31 23.15 27.22
CA LEU A 76 -23.33 23.35 25.76
C LEU A 76 -22.24 24.34 25.34
N LYS A 77 -22.08 25.46 26.05
CA LYS A 77 -21.02 26.43 25.79
C LYS A 77 -19.62 25.81 25.94
N ALA A 78 -19.39 25.01 26.99
CA ALA A 78 -18.11 24.33 27.20
C ALA A 78 -17.81 23.26 26.12
N GLU A 79 -18.82 22.51 25.67
CA GLU A 79 -18.67 21.56 24.55
C GLU A 79 -18.30 22.30 23.25
N ILE A 80 -19.00 23.39 22.94
CA ILE A 80 -18.74 24.21 21.75
C ILE A 80 -17.38 24.91 21.84
N GLU A 81 -16.98 25.42 23.00
CA GLU A 81 -15.66 26.02 23.24
C GLU A 81 -14.53 24.99 23.12
N SER A 82 -14.73 23.77 23.62
CA SER A 82 -13.81 22.64 23.41
C SER A 82 -13.67 22.32 21.92
N ASP A 83 -14.79 22.26 21.19
CA ASP A 83 -14.79 22.05 19.74
C ASP A 83 -14.11 23.21 19.00
N ILE A 84 -14.24 24.45 19.47
CA ILE A 84 -13.58 25.66 18.90
C ILE A 84 -12.08 25.64 19.16
N ALA A 85 -11.67 25.33 20.39
CA ALA A 85 -10.27 25.19 20.80
C ALA A 85 -9.56 24.10 19.99
N ALA A 86 -10.28 23.02 19.68
CA ALA A 86 -9.90 22.06 18.66
C ALA A 86 -9.72 22.74 17.28
N SER A 87 -10.77 23.38 16.75
CA SER A 87 -10.77 23.86 15.35
C SER A 87 -9.82 25.01 14.99
N GLY A 88 -9.28 25.75 15.97
CA GLY A 88 -8.30 26.82 15.76
C GLY A 88 -8.83 28.11 15.10
N ASN A 89 -10.07 28.13 14.61
CA ASN A 89 -10.76 29.31 14.09
C ASN A 89 -11.91 29.71 15.03
N ASP A 90 -11.87 30.95 15.52
CA ASP A 90 -12.84 31.46 16.48
C ASP A 90 -13.56 32.70 15.93
N THR A 91 -14.49 32.48 15.01
CA THR A 91 -15.38 33.54 14.50
C THR A 91 -16.82 33.36 15.02
N PRO A 92 -17.62 34.43 15.15
CA PRO A 92 -19.04 34.33 15.51
C PRO A 92 -19.84 33.38 14.61
N TYR A 93 -19.48 33.31 13.32
CA TYR A 93 -20.06 32.36 12.37
C TYR A 93 -19.74 30.91 12.73
N ASP A 94 -18.48 30.61 13.04
CA ASP A 94 -18.02 29.25 13.37
C ASP A 94 -18.68 28.73 14.64
N ARG A 95 -18.82 29.59 15.66
CA ARG A 95 -19.55 29.25 16.90
C ARG A 95 -21.01 28.89 16.61
N LYS A 96 -21.73 29.77 15.90
CA LYS A 96 -23.16 29.58 15.56
C LYS A 96 -23.38 28.38 14.64
N SER A 97 -22.47 28.12 13.69
CA SER A 97 -22.52 26.96 12.80
C SER A 97 -22.39 25.62 13.55
N LYS A 98 -21.55 25.57 14.59
CA LYS A 98 -21.41 24.38 15.45
C LYS A 98 -22.64 24.11 16.31
N ILE A 99 -23.27 25.16 16.84
CA ILE A 99 -24.53 25.03 17.59
C ILE A 99 -25.63 24.42 16.69
N ILE A 100 -25.76 24.90 15.44
CA ILE A 100 -26.70 24.33 14.47
C ILE A 100 -26.36 22.85 14.17
N ASN A 101 -25.08 22.50 14.02
CA ASN A 101 -24.68 21.09 13.82
C ASN A 101 -25.04 20.20 15.00
N LYS A 102 -24.87 20.70 16.23
CA LYS A 102 -25.25 19.98 17.44
C LYS A 102 -26.76 19.74 17.46
N ALA A 103 -27.57 20.76 17.19
CA ALA A 103 -29.02 20.62 17.11
C ALA A 103 -29.46 19.60 16.02
N LEU A 104 -28.81 19.58 14.85
CA LEU A 104 -29.05 18.57 13.82
C LEU A 104 -28.60 17.16 14.26
N THR A 105 -27.53 17.07 15.05
CA THR A 105 -26.97 15.80 15.54
C THR A 105 -27.84 15.17 16.62
N ASP A 106 -28.32 15.97 17.57
CA ASP A 106 -29.24 15.54 18.62
C ASP A 106 -30.56 15.02 18.01
N MET A 107 -31.07 15.73 17.00
CA MET A 107 -32.23 15.31 16.20
C MET A 107 -32.00 13.98 15.46
N GLY A 108 -30.79 13.76 14.95
CA GLY A 108 -30.42 12.55 14.21
C GLY A 108 -31.05 12.43 12.82
N MET A 109 -30.87 11.25 12.19
CA MET A 109 -31.40 10.97 10.86
C MET A 109 -32.91 10.74 10.88
N GLY A 110 -33.67 11.58 10.17
CA GLY A 110 -35.12 11.47 10.02
C GLY A 110 -35.58 11.37 8.57
N ARG A 111 -36.91 11.45 8.38
CA ARG A 111 -37.56 11.30 7.07
C ARG A 111 -37.12 12.36 6.06
N TYR A 112 -36.83 13.58 6.53
CA TYR A 112 -36.36 14.68 5.69
C TYR A 112 -34.99 14.35 5.09
N GLN A 113 -34.03 13.91 5.91
CA GLN A 113 -32.67 13.58 5.45
C GLN A 113 -32.65 12.40 4.48
N TRP A 114 -33.45 11.35 4.72
CA TRP A 114 -33.54 10.22 3.78
C TRP A 114 -34.17 10.59 2.44
N ARG A 115 -35.19 11.47 2.43
CA ARG A 115 -35.76 11.98 1.17
C ARG A 115 -34.76 12.86 0.44
N LEU A 116 -34.03 13.70 1.16
CA LEU A 116 -32.98 14.54 0.60
C LEU A 116 -31.83 13.70 0.02
N PHE A 117 -31.45 12.59 0.66
CA PHE A 117 -30.45 11.64 0.16
C PHE A 117 -30.82 11.09 -1.22
N VAL A 118 -32.06 10.61 -1.38
CA VAL A 118 -32.55 10.09 -2.68
C VAL A 118 -32.58 11.20 -3.74
N LEU A 119 -33.06 12.39 -3.38
CA LEU A 119 -33.17 13.52 -4.33
C LEU A 119 -31.82 14.09 -4.75
N ALA A 120 -30.85 14.17 -3.83
CA ALA A 120 -29.46 14.50 -4.13
C ALA A 120 -28.85 13.40 -5.02
N GLY A 121 -29.16 12.13 -4.74
CA GLY A 121 -28.78 10.99 -5.56
C GLY A 121 -29.22 11.13 -7.02
N CYS A 122 -30.44 11.61 -7.29
CA CYS A 122 -30.91 11.82 -8.67
C CYS A 122 -30.00 12.71 -9.52
N GLY A 123 -29.36 13.72 -8.95
CA GLY A 123 -28.46 14.59 -9.71
C GLY A 123 -27.11 13.95 -9.98
N TRP A 124 -26.63 13.09 -9.08
CA TRP A 124 -25.46 12.24 -9.31
C TRP A 124 -25.74 11.16 -10.36
N THR A 125 -26.95 10.58 -10.36
CA THR A 125 -27.41 9.71 -11.44
C THR A 125 -27.40 10.45 -12.77
N ALA A 126 -28.00 11.64 -12.84
CA ALA A 126 -28.01 12.45 -14.06
C ALA A 126 -26.60 12.81 -14.56
N ASP A 127 -25.63 13.06 -13.67
CA ASP A 127 -24.24 13.34 -14.05
C ASP A 127 -23.63 12.24 -14.91
N ASN A 128 -23.65 11.00 -14.42
CA ASN A 128 -23.08 9.89 -15.18
C ASN A 128 -23.99 9.46 -16.34
N LEU A 129 -25.31 9.58 -16.18
CA LEU A 129 -26.29 9.25 -17.23
C LEU A 129 -25.96 9.97 -18.54
N TRP A 130 -25.64 11.27 -18.48
CA TRP A 130 -25.33 12.07 -19.66
C TRP A 130 -23.88 11.91 -20.15
N LEU A 131 -22.92 11.70 -19.24
CA LEU A 131 -21.54 11.38 -19.61
C LEU A 131 -21.42 10.08 -20.41
N GLN A 132 -22.17 9.06 -20.01
CA GLN A 132 -22.23 7.78 -20.73
C GLN A 132 -23.14 7.89 -21.95
N GLY A 133 -24.28 8.60 -21.83
CA GLY A 133 -25.21 8.81 -22.93
C GLY A 133 -24.57 9.42 -24.18
N VAL A 134 -23.71 10.44 -24.04
CA VAL A 134 -23.01 11.01 -25.22
C VAL A 134 -22.07 9.98 -25.86
N ALA A 135 -21.32 9.22 -25.06
CA ALA A 135 -20.35 8.24 -25.57
C ALA A 135 -21.05 7.10 -26.33
N LEU A 136 -22.20 6.65 -25.83
CA LEU A 136 -23.00 5.57 -26.41
C LEU A 136 -23.71 5.97 -27.72
N THR A 137 -23.85 7.27 -28.00
CA THR A 137 -24.50 7.74 -29.24
C THR A 137 -23.53 8.04 -30.38
N LEU A 138 -22.23 8.17 -30.10
CA LEU A 138 -21.22 8.60 -31.10
C LEU A 138 -21.25 7.79 -32.41
N PRO A 139 -21.28 6.44 -32.40
CA PRO A 139 -21.26 5.67 -33.66
C PRO A 139 -22.49 5.95 -34.53
N GLN A 140 -23.65 6.11 -33.90
CA GLN A 140 -24.90 6.34 -34.62
C GLN A 140 -25.02 7.79 -35.12
N LEU A 141 -24.46 8.76 -34.40
CA LEU A 141 -24.34 10.15 -34.86
C LEU A 141 -23.40 10.25 -36.08
N SER A 142 -22.31 9.48 -36.09
CA SER A 142 -21.36 9.37 -37.21
C SER A 142 -22.07 8.85 -38.46
N ALA A 143 -22.80 7.73 -38.32
CA ALA A 143 -23.49 7.06 -39.41
C ALA A 143 -24.58 7.92 -40.07
N GLU A 144 -25.38 8.64 -39.30
CA GLU A 144 -26.50 9.45 -39.82
C GLU A 144 -26.08 10.82 -40.36
N PHE A 145 -25.22 11.54 -39.64
CA PHE A 145 -24.84 12.89 -40.06
C PHE A 145 -23.70 12.91 -41.10
N GLY A 146 -23.17 11.74 -41.47
CA GLY A 146 -22.09 11.62 -42.45
C GLY A 146 -20.77 12.24 -41.98
N VAL A 147 -20.52 12.21 -40.67
CA VAL A 147 -19.34 12.82 -40.02
C VAL A 147 -18.33 11.72 -39.75
N SER A 148 -17.03 11.99 -39.88
CA SER A 148 -16.02 10.96 -39.61
C SER A 148 -16.00 10.52 -38.13
N ASP A 149 -15.55 9.30 -37.86
CA ASP A 149 -15.41 8.76 -36.49
C ASP A 149 -14.47 9.58 -35.59
N THR A 150 -13.58 10.36 -36.21
CA THR A 150 -12.70 11.29 -35.49
C THR A 150 -13.42 12.59 -35.17
N GLU A 151 -14.15 13.17 -36.13
CA GLU A 151 -14.87 14.42 -35.95
C GLU A 151 -16.09 14.27 -35.03
N VAL A 152 -16.83 13.15 -35.08
CA VAL A 152 -18.01 12.95 -34.23
C VAL A 152 -17.68 13.06 -32.73
N ARG A 153 -16.42 12.82 -32.35
CA ARG A 153 -15.90 12.95 -30.97
C ARG A 153 -15.93 14.40 -30.46
N TYR A 154 -16.05 15.40 -31.34
CA TYR A 154 -16.35 16.78 -30.95
C TYR A 154 -17.72 16.92 -30.24
N THR A 155 -18.64 15.97 -30.40
CA THR A 155 -19.88 15.92 -29.61
C THR A 155 -19.58 15.73 -28.11
N THR A 156 -18.61 14.86 -27.78
CA THR A 156 -18.13 14.69 -26.40
C THR A 156 -17.43 15.96 -25.92
N LEU A 157 -16.64 16.61 -26.78
CA LEU A 157 -16.01 17.89 -26.46
C LEU A 157 -17.04 18.96 -26.09
N ALA A 158 -18.13 19.06 -26.86
CA ALA A 158 -19.20 20.02 -26.63
C ALA A 158 -19.89 19.80 -25.27
N LEU A 159 -20.22 18.55 -24.92
CA LEU A 159 -20.75 18.23 -23.59
C LEU A 159 -19.76 18.62 -22.48
N PHE A 160 -18.48 18.28 -22.62
CA PHE A 160 -17.45 18.59 -21.61
C PHE A 160 -17.20 20.08 -21.45
N LEU A 161 -17.26 20.87 -22.52
CA LEU A 161 -17.21 22.33 -22.46
C LEU A 161 -18.38 22.87 -21.61
N GLY A 162 -19.59 22.37 -21.87
CA GLY A 162 -20.77 22.65 -21.06
C GLY A 162 -20.56 22.30 -19.58
N LEU A 163 -20.06 21.09 -19.31
CA LEU A 163 -19.79 20.62 -17.94
C LEU A 163 -18.77 21.49 -17.20
N CYS A 164 -17.72 21.96 -17.88
CA CYS A 164 -16.71 22.86 -17.30
C CYS A 164 -17.35 24.18 -16.85
N ILE A 165 -18.14 24.79 -17.74
CA ILE A 165 -18.83 26.05 -17.45
C ILE A 165 -19.85 25.82 -16.34
N GLY A 166 -20.63 24.74 -16.41
CA GLY A 166 -21.64 24.37 -15.41
C GLY A 166 -21.07 24.15 -14.02
N ALA A 167 -19.99 23.38 -13.89
CA ALA A 167 -19.36 23.09 -12.60
C ALA A 167 -18.87 24.35 -11.87
N SER A 168 -18.23 25.26 -12.61
CA SER A 168 -17.75 26.54 -12.06
C SER A 168 -18.90 27.50 -11.76
N PHE A 169 -19.84 27.62 -12.69
CA PHE A 169 -20.97 28.53 -12.61
C PHE A 169 -21.92 28.17 -11.48
N TRP A 170 -22.44 26.93 -11.46
CA TRP A 170 -23.44 26.51 -10.46
C TRP A 170 -22.84 26.36 -9.07
N GLY A 171 -21.58 25.93 -8.94
CA GLY A 171 -20.86 25.92 -7.67
C GLY A 171 -20.82 27.32 -7.03
N THR A 172 -20.39 28.31 -7.81
CA THR A 172 -20.33 29.72 -7.37
C THR A 172 -21.74 30.32 -7.19
N ALA A 173 -22.66 30.04 -8.10
CA ALA A 173 -24.03 30.56 -8.04
C ALA A 173 -24.77 30.07 -6.80
N SER A 174 -24.52 28.83 -6.37
CA SER A 174 -25.12 28.28 -5.15
C SER A 174 -24.64 28.97 -3.87
N ASP A 175 -23.40 29.48 -3.84
CA ASP A 175 -22.87 30.30 -2.74
C ASP A 175 -23.46 31.74 -2.75
N ILE A 176 -23.96 32.20 -3.90
CA ILE A 176 -24.44 33.58 -4.10
C ILE A 176 -25.95 33.70 -3.93
N VAL A 177 -26.69 32.90 -4.69
CA VAL A 177 -28.15 32.99 -4.86
C VAL A 177 -28.89 32.07 -3.87
N GLY A 178 -28.21 31.05 -3.35
CA GLY A 178 -28.78 30.04 -2.45
C GLY A 178 -28.71 28.63 -3.05
N ARG A 179 -28.64 27.62 -2.18
CA ARG A 179 -28.47 26.23 -2.60
C ARG A 179 -29.73 25.70 -3.28
N ARG A 180 -30.91 26.12 -2.82
CA ARG A 180 -32.21 25.63 -3.30
C ARG A 180 -32.46 25.93 -4.77
N ILE A 181 -32.11 27.14 -5.23
CA ILE A 181 -32.33 27.56 -6.62
C ILE A 181 -31.38 26.79 -7.54
N ALA A 182 -30.09 26.78 -7.21
CA ALA A 182 -29.09 26.05 -7.99
C ALA A 182 -29.45 24.55 -8.10
N PHE A 183 -29.89 23.91 -7.00
CA PHE A 183 -30.23 22.49 -6.94
C PHE A 183 -31.36 22.06 -7.89
N ASN A 184 -32.31 22.96 -8.19
CA ASN A 184 -33.44 22.66 -9.07
C ASN A 184 -33.16 23.00 -10.53
N PHE A 185 -32.49 24.13 -10.79
CA PHE A 185 -32.27 24.60 -12.15
C PHE A 185 -31.27 23.75 -12.95
N THR A 186 -30.34 23.07 -12.29
CA THR A 186 -29.37 22.17 -12.96
C THR A 186 -30.06 21.02 -13.70
N LEU A 187 -31.01 20.32 -13.04
CA LEU A 187 -31.78 19.24 -13.66
C LEU A 187 -32.84 19.73 -14.64
N PHE A 188 -33.46 20.89 -14.38
CA PHE A 188 -34.38 21.50 -15.33
C PHE A 188 -33.69 21.75 -16.68
N LEU A 189 -32.53 22.40 -16.65
CA LEU A 189 -31.76 22.73 -17.85
C LEU A 189 -31.34 21.45 -18.60
N ALA A 190 -30.80 20.47 -17.87
CA ALA A 190 -30.38 19.19 -18.44
C ALA A 190 -31.54 18.39 -19.06
N GLY A 191 -32.70 18.35 -18.40
CA GLY A 191 -33.88 17.62 -18.89
C GLY A 191 -34.50 18.26 -20.14
N VAL A 192 -34.66 19.59 -20.15
CA VAL A 192 -35.25 20.32 -21.30
C VAL A 192 -34.36 20.21 -22.53
N PHE A 193 -33.06 20.50 -22.39
CA PHE A 193 -32.14 20.38 -23.52
C PHE A 193 -31.87 18.93 -23.91
N GLY A 194 -31.97 17.98 -22.97
CA GLY A 194 -31.94 16.54 -23.25
C GLY A 194 -33.07 16.09 -24.16
N LEU A 195 -34.30 16.52 -23.87
CA LEU A 195 -35.45 16.25 -24.74
C LEU A 195 -35.31 16.94 -26.11
N ALA A 196 -34.79 18.17 -26.13
CA ALA A 196 -34.54 18.89 -27.38
C ALA A 196 -33.44 18.24 -28.24
N ALA A 197 -32.41 17.65 -27.64
CA ALA A 197 -31.30 17.00 -28.34
C ALA A 197 -31.74 15.79 -29.18
N GLY A 198 -32.81 15.10 -28.79
CA GLY A 198 -33.39 14.02 -29.60
C GLY A 198 -33.97 14.50 -30.94
N GLY A 199 -34.29 15.79 -31.06
CA GLY A 199 -34.78 16.43 -32.29
C GLY A 199 -33.74 17.25 -33.03
N GLY A 200 -32.44 17.04 -32.76
CA GLY A 200 -31.35 17.81 -33.38
C GLY A 200 -31.41 17.80 -34.91
N PRO A 201 -31.45 18.99 -35.57
CA PRO A 201 -31.67 19.08 -37.03
C PRO A 201 -30.40 18.83 -37.87
N ASN A 202 -29.21 18.98 -37.28
CA ASN A 202 -27.91 18.71 -37.88
C ASN A 202 -26.87 18.49 -36.76
N TRP A 203 -25.70 17.95 -37.12
CA TRP A 203 -24.67 17.59 -36.16
C TRP A 203 -24.18 18.76 -35.27
N ILE A 204 -24.02 19.96 -35.84
CA ILE A 204 -23.59 21.16 -35.10
C ILE A 204 -24.65 21.58 -34.08
N GLY A 205 -25.93 21.58 -34.48
CA GLY A 205 -27.06 21.86 -33.60
C GLY A 205 -27.17 20.84 -32.47
N THR A 206 -26.96 19.56 -32.76
CA THR A 206 -26.89 18.50 -31.76
C THR A 206 -25.75 18.76 -30.77
N CYS A 207 -24.54 19.10 -31.25
CA CYS A 207 -23.40 19.45 -30.38
C CYS A 207 -23.72 20.64 -29.46
N ALA A 208 -24.37 21.69 -29.98
CA ALA A 208 -24.78 22.85 -29.17
C ALA A 208 -25.78 22.45 -28.07
N LEU A 209 -26.74 21.57 -28.38
CA LEU A 209 -27.68 21.04 -27.40
C LEU A 209 -26.97 20.19 -26.33
N TYR A 210 -26.01 19.36 -26.71
CA TYR A 210 -25.15 18.63 -25.76
C TYR A 210 -24.35 19.58 -24.86
N ALA A 211 -23.83 20.70 -25.38
CA ALA A 211 -23.17 21.71 -24.54
C ALA A 211 -24.13 22.32 -23.51
N CYS A 212 -25.38 22.62 -23.91
CA CYS A 212 -26.41 23.11 -23.00
C CYS A 212 -26.82 22.07 -21.94
N ILE A 213 -26.88 20.78 -22.30
CA ILE A 213 -27.06 19.69 -21.33
C ILE A 213 -25.91 19.70 -20.32
N GLY A 214 -24.67 19.76 -20.81
CA GLY A 214 -23.47 19.80 -19.97
C GLY A 214 -23.48 20.97 -18.99
N LEU A 215 -23.93 22.15 -19.42
CA LEU A 215 -24.09 23.32 -18.56
C LEU A 215 -25.01 23.06 -17.37
N GLY A 216 -26.12 22.34 -17.57
CA GLY A 216 -27.03 21.95 -16.49
C GLY A 216 -26.43 20.88 -15.58
N VAL A 217 -25.98 19.79 -16.20
CA VAL A 217 -25.45 18.61 -15.51
C VAL A 217 -24.23 18.92 -14.64
N GLY A 218 -23.34 19.80 -15.12
CA GLY A 218 -22.07 20.12 -14.43
C GLY A 218 -22.26 20.71 -13.04
N GLY A 219 -23.44 21.28 -12.74
CA GLY A 219 -23.76 21.83 -11.42
C GLY A 219 -24.24 20.80 -10.39
N ASN A 220 -24.66 19.60 -10.80
CA ASN A 220 -25.27 18.64 -9.87
C ASN A 220 -24.29 18.18 -8.78
N LEU A 221 -23.06 17.81 -9.15
CA LEU A 221 -22.04 17.36 -8.19
C LEU A 221 -21.70 18.39 -7.11
N PRO A 222 -21.30 19.63 -7.45
CA PRO A 222 -20.91 20.62 -6.43
C PRO A 222 -22.09 21.11 -5.59
N VAL A 223 -23.30 21.18 -6.16
CA VAL A 223 -24.47 21.71 -5.45
C VAL A 223 -25.12 20.65 -4.58
N ASP A 224 -25.31 19.42 -5.09
CA ASP A 224 -26.01 18.35 -4.36
C ASP A 224 -25.20 17.88 -3.15
N GLY A 225 -23.88 17.71 -3.31
CA GLY A 225 -23.00 17.30 -2.20
C GLY A 225 -22.90 18.37 -1.11
N ALA A 226 -22.78 19.65 -1.49
CA ALA A 226 -22.72 20.75 -0.53
C ALA A 226 -24.05 20.93 0.22
N LEU A 227 -25.18 20.84 -0.49
CA LEU A 227 -26.51 20.90 0.12
C LEU A 227 -26.69 19.75 1.11
N PHE A 228 -26.47 18.50 0.69
CA PHE A 228 -26.74 17.33 1.53
C PHE A 228 -25.91 17.32 2.82
N LEU A 229 -24.63 17.68 2.75
CA LEU A 229 -23.75 17.77 3.93
C LEU A 229 -24.21 18.83 4.94
N GLU A 230 -24.93 19.87 4.50
CA GLU A 230 -25.42 20.93 5.39
C GLU A 230 -26.67 20.53 6.19
N PHE A 231 -27.34 19.41 5.83
CA PHE A 231 -28.49 18.85 6.55
C PHE A 231 -28.19 17.51 7.26
N LEU A 232 -26.98 16.98 7.11
CA LEU A 232 -26.55 15.70 7.68
C LEU A 232 -26.10 15.83 9.15
N PRO A 233 -26.56 14.94 10.05
CA PRO A 233 -25.96 14.76 11.38
C PRO A 233 -24.48 14.35 11.29
N GLN A 234 -23.65 14.80 12.23
CA GLN A 234 -22.20 14.57 12.20
C GLN A 234 -21.83 13.07 12.28
N ALA A 235 -22.63 12.26 12.99
CA ALA A 235 -22.46 10.80 13.11
C ALA A 235 -22.81 10.01 11.82
N SER A 236 -23.27 10.69 10.76
CA SER A 236 -23.76 10.09 9.53
C SER A 236 -22.93 10.48 8.30
N GLY A 237 -21.70 10.97 8.47
CA GLY A 237 -20.81 11.40 7.39
C GLY A 237 -20.50 10.33 6.32
N ASN A 238 -20.79 9.07 6.60
CA ASN A 238 -20.50 7.93 5.71
C ASN A 238 -21.61 7.77 4.66
N LEU A 239 -22.81 8.29 4.95
CA LEU A 239 -23.90 8.42 3.99
C LEU A 239 -23.55 9.36 2.82
N LEU A 240 -22.61 10.29 3.02
CA LEU A 240 -22.10 11.10 1.92
C LEU A 240 -21.23 10.27 0.96
N THR A 241 -20.47 9.31 1.47
CA THR A 241 -19.77 8.31 0.64
C THR A 241 -20.78 7.39 -0.06
N LEU A 242 -21.83 6.96 0.65
CA LEU A 242 -22.89 6.13 0.06
C LEU A 242 -23.66 6.85 -1.07
N LEU A 243 -23.75 8.19 -1.04
CA LEU A 243 -24.37 8.99 -2.12
C LEU A 243 -23.73 8.71 -3.48
N SER A 244 -22.46 8.30 -3.50
CA SER A 244 -21.75 7.93 -4.74
C SER A 244 -22.33 6.72 -5.46
N VAL A 245 -23.16 5.88 -4.83
CA VAL A 245 -23.80 4.73 -5.48
C VAL A 245 -24.73 5.13 -6.63
N PHE A 246 -25.30 6.34 -6.55
CA PHE A 246 -26.18 6.86 -7.59
C PHE A 246 -25.44 7.16 -8.90
N TRP A 247 -24.12 7.36 -8.85
CA TRP A 247 -23.29 7.63 -10.04
C TRP A 247 -23.15 6.40 -10.96
N PRO A 248 -22.70 5.20 -10.51
CA PRO A 248 -22.71 4.01 -11.35
C PRO A 248 -24.14 3.53 -11.72
N VAL A 249 -25.15 3.83 -10.91
CA VAL A 249 -26.57 3.60 -11.29
C VAL A 249 -26.94 4.40 -12.55
N GLY A 250 -26.45 5.64 -12.67
CA GLY A 250 -26.63 6.43 -13.90
C GLY A 250 -26.02 5.78 -15.13
N ASN A 251 -24.79 5.24 -15.01
CA ASN A 251 -24.15 4.47 -16.08
C ASN A 251 -24.95 3.21 -16.43
N LEU A 252 -25.42 2.49 -15.42
CA LEU A 252 -26.21 1.27 -15.61
C LEU A 252 -27.49 1.55 -16.40
N VAL A 253 -28.25 2.58 -16.02
CA VAL A 253 -29.48 2.95 -16.72
C VAL A 253 -29.18 3.36 -18.17
N ALA A 254 -28.17 4.20 -18.41
CA ALA A 254 -27.78 4.59 -19.76
C ALA A 254 -27.37 3.38 -20.62
N SER A 255 -26.55 2.49 -20.07
CA SER A 255 -26.05 1.29 -20.75
C SER A 255 -27.16 0.30 -21.08
N LEU A 256 -28.12 0.07 -20.16
CA LEU A 256 -29.27 -0.80 -20.41
C LEU A 256 -30.21 -0.25 -21.47
N LEU A 257 -30.50 1.06 -21.44
CA LEU A 257 -31.33 1.71 -22.47
C LEU A 257 -30.63 1.70 -23.83
N ALA A 258 -29.31 1.94 -23.85
CA ALA A 258 -28.54 1.87 -25.09
C ALA A 258 -28.54 0.44 -25.67
N TRP A 259 -28.38 -0.58 -24.81
CA TRP A 259 -28.46 -1.99 -25.23
C TRP A 259 -29.86 -2.37 -25.75
N ALA A 260 -30.92 -1.79 -25.18
CA ALA A 260 -32.29 -2.02 -25.64
C ALA A 260 -32.62 -1.30 -26.97
N PHE A 261 -32.14 -0.07 -27.16
CA PHE A 261 -32.55 0.76 -28.30
C PHE A 261 -31.59 0.71 -29.49
N ILE A 262 -30.27 0.75 -29.27
CA ILE A 262 -29.32 0.93 -30.37
C ILE A 262 -29.24 -0.31 -31.27
N PRO A 263 -29.07 -1.54 -30.77
CA PRO A 263 -29.03 -2.74 -31.62
C PRO A 263 -30.34 -3.03 -32.38
N ASN A 264 -31.49 -2.58 -31.86
CA ASN A 264 -32.81 -2.94 -32.39
C ASN A 264 -33.41 -1.89 -33.34
N PHE A 265 -33.00 -0.62 -33.21
CA PHE A 265 -33.62 0.52 -33.93
C PHE A 265 -32.59 1.42 -34.64
N SER A 266 -31.41 0.88 -34.95
CA SER A 266 -30.36 1.61 -35.69
C SER A 266 -29.83 0.79 -36.86
N CYS A 267 -29.16 1.45 -37.80
CA CYS A 267 -28.51 0.76 -38.93
C CYS A 267 -27.43 -0.23 -38.45
N PRO A 268 -27.20 -1.34 -39.18
CA PRO A 268 -26.09 -2.25 -38.92
C PRO A 268 -24.74 -1.54 -38.99
N SER A 269 -23.75 -1.97 -38.19
CA SER A 269 -22.39 -1.39 -38.18
C SER A 269 -21.64 -1.51 -39.51
N SER A 270 -22.13 -2.34 -40.44
CA SER A 270 -21.59 -2.52 -41.78
C SER A 270 -22.06 -1.47 -42.78
N THR A 271 -23.01 -0.60 -42.43
CA THR A 271 -23.51 0.46 -43.30
C THR A 271 -22.47 1.58 -43.45
N PRO A 272 -22.09 1.98 -44.68
CA PRO A 272 -21.15 3.08 -44.90
C PRO A 272 -21.62 4.42 -44.30
N ILE A 273 -20.66 5.25 -43.91
CA ILE A 273 -20.91 6.58 -43.32
C ILE A 273 -21.72 7.43 -44.30
N GLY A 274 -22.85 7.98 -43.85
CA GLY A 274 -23.73 8.85 -44.65
C GLY A 274 -24.82 8.12 -45.45
N GLU A 275 -24.84 6.78 -45.44
CA GLU A 275 -25.90 5.98 -46.09
C GLU A 275 -27.03 5.58 -45.13
N CYS A 276 -26.91 5.87 -43.83
CA CYS A 276 -27.93 5.59 -42.83
C CYS A 276 -28.91 6.77 -42.73
N SER A 277 -30.16 6.57 -43.17
CA SER A 277 -31.18 7.62 -43.15
C SER A 277 -31.72 7.87 -41.74
N MET A 278 -32.22 9.09 -41.48
CA MET A 278 -32.88 9.42 -40.21
C MET A 278 -34.05 8.47 -39.88
N ALA A 279 -34.76 7.94 -40.89
CA ALA A 279 -35.88 7.03 -40.68
C ALA A 279 -35.45 5.67 -40.11
N ASP A 280 -34.22 5.24 -40.40
CA ASP A 280 -33.68 3.93 -40.04
C ASP A 280 -32.75 3.98 -38.81
N ASN A 281 -32.52 5.17 -38.23
CA ASN A 281 -31.59 5.40 -37.12
C ASN A 281 -32.22 6.02 -35.86
N TRP A 282 -33.37 5.51 -35.44
CA TRP A 282 -34.09 6.03 -34.27
C TRP A 282 -33.51 5.59 -32.92
N GLY A 283 -32.61 4.60 -32.88
CA GLY A 283 -32.08 4.03 -31.64
C GLY A 283 -31.39 5.05 -30.73
N TRP A 284 -30.54 5.91 -31.27
CA TRP A 284 -29.87 6.95 -30.47
C TRP A 284 -30.84 8.06 -30.02
N ARG A 285 -31.89 8.35 -30.80
CA ARG A 285 -32.94 9.31 -30.40
C ARG A 285 -33.80 8.77 -29.28
N TYR A 286 -34.22 7.51 -29.35
CA TYR A 286 -34.95 6.86 -28.26
C TYR A 286 -34.13 6.86 -26.96
N LEU A 287 -32.82 6.61 -27.06
CA LEU A 287 -31.92 6.75 -25.93
C LEU A 287 -31.97 8.17 -25.36
N ILE A 288 -31.65 9.20 -26.15
CA ILE A 288 -31.55 10.59 -25.66
C ILE A 288 -32.89 11.15 -25.16
N LEU A 289 -34.00 10.85 -25.84
CA LEU A 289 -35.34 11.21 -25.37
C LEU A 289 -35.67 10.54 -24.03
N SER A 290 -35.29 9.27 -23.85
CA SER A 290 -35.47 8.56 -22.58
C SER A 290 -34.61 9.17 -21.47
N LEU A 291 -33.34 9.49 -21.75
CA LEU A 291 -32.45 10.16 -20.79
C LEU A 291 -32.98 11.55 -20.40
N GLY A 292 -33.47 12.31 -21.38
CA GLY A 292 -34.15 13.60 -21.20
C GLY A 292 -35.39 13.50 -20.33
N ALA A 293 -36.27 12.54 -20.62
CA ALA A 293 -37.50 12.30 -19.88
C ALA A 293 -37.23 11.88 -18.42
N ILE A 294 -36.27 10.98 -18.21
CA ILE A 294 -35.83 10.56 -16.86
C ILE A 294 -35.29 11.77 -16.08
N THR A 295 -34.41 12.57 -16.70
CA THR A 295 -33.84 13.77 -16.06
C THR A 295 -34.91 14.81 -15.75
N PHE A 296 -35.88 15.00 -16.63
CA PHE A 296 -36.99 15.92 -16.41
C PHE A 296 -37.95 15.43 -15.32
N ALA A 297 -38.20 14.12 -15.24
CA ALA A 297 -38.95 13.52 -14.13
C ALA A 297 -38.24 13.71 -12.78
N MET A 298 -36.90 13.62 -12.76
CA MET A 298 -36.09 13.94 -11.57
C MET A 298 -36.21 15.43 -11.17
N PHE A 299 -36.32 16.35 -12.14
CA PHE A 299 -36.62 17.75 -11.84
C PHE A 299 -38.02 17.92 -11.22
N ILE A 300 -39.05 17.29 -11.80
CA ILE A 300 -40.42 17.33 -11.27
C ILE A 300 -40.45 16.80 -9.83
N SER A 301 -39.72 15.72 -9.55
CA SER A 301 -39.65 15.16 -8.20
C SER A 301 -38.95 16.09 -7.20
N ARG A 302 -37.86 16.76 -7.60
CA ARG A 302 -37.18 17.77 -6.77
C ARG A 302 -38.07 18.98 -6.47
N PHE A 303 -38.87 19.41 -7.43
CA PHE A 303 -39.62 20.66 -7.34
C PHE A 303 -41.02 20.51 -6.71
N PHE A 304 -41.73 19.41 -6.98
CA PHE A 304 -43.12 19.23 -6.56
C PHE A 304 -43.34 18.16 -5.48
N LEU A 305 -42.47 17.14 -5.39
CA LEU A 305 -42.67 16.02 -4.46
C LEU A 305 -41.97 16.22 -3.10
N PHE A 306 -41.14 17.26 -2.97
CA PHE A 306 -40.36 17.54 -1.76
C PHE A 306 -40.17 19.04 -1.55
N HIS A 307 -40.42 19.51 -0.32
CA HIS A 307 -40.16 20.89 0.06
C HIS A 307 -38.73 21.04 0.55
N LEU A 308 -37.86 21.55 -0.31
CA LEU A 308 -36.47 21.81 0.04
C LEU A 308 -36.36 23.14 0.82
N TYR A 309 -35.96 23.07 2.08
CA TYR A 309 -35.56 24.25 2.83
C TYR A 309 -34.19 24.76 2.36
N GLU A 310 -33.95 26.06 2.50
CA GLU A 310 -32.63 26.63 2.24
C GLU A 310 -31.66 26.22 3.35
N SER A 311 -30.35 26.16 3.07
CA SER A 311 -29.38 25.72 4.07
C SER A 311 -29.34 26.63 5.31
N PRO A 312 -29.43 26.09 6.54
CA PRO A 312 -29.27 26.85 7.77
C PRO A 312 -27.91 27.58 7.85
N LYS A 313 -26.83 26.94 7.38
CA LYS A 313 -25.48 27.52 7.38
C LYS A 313 -25.31 28.61 6.34
N PHE A 314 -25.97 28.47 5.18
CA PHE A 314 -26.03 29.52 4.17
C PHE A 314 -26.79 30.74 4.71
N LEU A 315 -27.97 30.54 5.30
CA LEU A 315 -28.77 31.62 5.90
C LEU A 315 -28.00 32.35 7.01
N LEU A 316 -27.31 31.59 7.87
CA LEU A 316 -26.43 32.13 8.91
C LEU A 316 -25.29 32.98 8.31
N SER A 317 -24.66 32.54 7.22
CA SER A 317 -23.60 33.33 6.53
C SER A 317 -24.12 34.62 5.89
N ARG A 318 -25.44 34.72 5.69
CA ARG A 318 -26.14 35.91 5.17
C ARG A 318 -26.72 36.79 6.26
N GLY A 319 -26.46 36.49 7.53
CA GLY A 319 -27.02 37.20 8.68
C GLY A 319 -28.52 36.95 8.91
N ARG A 320 -29.14 36.00 8.19
CA ARG A 320 -30.56 35.65 8.30
C ARG A 320 -30.77 34.56 9.35
N GLN A 321 -30.45 34.88 10.60
CA GLN A 321 -30.42 33.92 11.72
C GLN A 321 -31.81 33.36 12.04
N ALA A 322 -32.84 34.21 12.10
CA ALA A 322 -34.23 33.80 12.32
C ALA A 322 -34.71 32.73 11.32
N GLU A 323 -34.37 32.90 10.05
CA GLU A 323 -34.72 31.94 9.00
C GLU A 323 -33.91 30.64 9.10
N ALA A 324 -32.68 30.70 9.62
CA ALA A 324 -31.88 29.51 9.89
C ALA A 324 -32.49 28.67 11.02
N VAL A 325 -32.97 29.31 12.09
CA VAL A 325 -33.70 28.62 13.18
C VAL A 325 -35.03 28.05 12.67
N ALA A 326 -35.83 28.84 11.94
CA ALA A 326 -37.09 28.37 11.36
C ALA A 326 -36.89 27.17 10.41
N THR A 327 -35.75 27.10 9.71
CA THR A 327 -35.40 25.94 8.89
C THR A 327 -35.19 24.68 9.74
N VAL A 328 -34.47 24.78 10.86
CA VAL A 328 -34.26 23.65 11.78
C VAL A 328 -35.59 23.17 12.37
N TYR A 329 -36.52 24.09 12.68
CA TYR A 329 -37.88 23.75 13.10
C TYR A 329 -38.66 23.03 12.01
N GLY A 330 -38.56 23.50 10.77
CA GLY A 330 -39.19 22.84 9.62
C GLY A 330 -38.68 21.41 9.40
N ILE A 331 -37.38 21.18 9.60
CA ILE A 331 -36.79 19.83 9.54
C ILE A 331 -37.31 18.96 10.69
N ALA A 332 -37.32 19.49 11.92
CA ALA A 332 -37.80 18.77 13.09
C ALA A 332 -39.30 18.41 12.98
N HIS A 333 -40.13 19.32 12.47
CA HIS A 333 -41.53 19.07 12.13
C HIS A 333 -41.68 17.94 11.08
N CYS A 334 -40.91 17.97 10.00
CA CYS A 334 -40.92 16.91 8.98
C CYS A 334 -40.46 15.56 9.53
N ASN A 335 -39.53 15.57 10.48
CA ASN A 335 -38.99 14.38 11.12
C ASN A 335 -39.84 13.86 12.29
N LYS A 336 -40.89 14.60 12.69
CA LYS A 336 -41.70 14.31 13.88
C LYS A 336 -40.86 14.21 15.16
N THR A 337 -40.00 15.20 15.36
CA THR A 337 -39.08 15.31 16.49
C THR A 337 -39.02 16.76 16.96
N HIS A 338 -38.26 17.00 18.03
CA HIS A 338 -38.16 18.30 18.67
C HIS A 338 -36.77 18.92 18.50
N THR A 339 -36.67 20.23 18.68
CA THR A 339 -35.39 20.94 18.71
C THR A 339 -35.36 21.94 19.85
N TRP A 340 -34.18 22.12 20.44
CA TRP A 340 -33.90 23.10 21.50
C TRP A 340 -33.36 24.42 20.95
N LEU A 341 -33.05 24.50 19.66
CA LEU A 341 -32.36 25.64 19.06
C LEU A 341 -33.24 26.89 19.08
N THR A 342 -32.76 28.00 19.65
CA THR A 342 -33.42 29.31 19.57
C THR A 342 -32.44 30.40 19.14
N GLU A 343 -32.96 31.55 18.71
CA GLU A 343 -32.14 32.72 18.40
C GLU A 343 -31.35 33.20 19.64
N ASP A 344 -31.98 33.14 20.81
CA ASP A 344 -31.34 33.52 22.08
C ASP A 344 -30.13 32.65 22.40
N ILE A 345 -30.22 31.33 22.20
CA ILE A 345 -29.08 30.42 22.42
C ILE A 345 -27.95 30.68 21.42
N LEU A 346 -28.27 30.97 20.15
CA LEU A 346 -27.29 31.33 19.13
C LEU A 346 -26.53 32.63 19.49
N ASN A 347 -27.25 33.64 19.97
CA ASN A 347 -26.66 34.92 20.36
C ASN A 347 -25.86 34.80 21.67
N HIS A 348 -26.36 34.04 22.65
CA HIS A 348 -25.70 33.87 23.95
C HIS A 348 -24.33 33.17 23.86
N ILE A 349 -24.18 32.20 22.96
CA ILE A 349 -22.92 31.43 22.80
C ILE A 349 -22.05 32.02 21.67
N GLY A 350 -22.67 32.48 20.59
CA GLY A 350 -21.98 32.96 19.38
C GLY A 350 -21.69 34.46 19.33
N GLY A 351 -22.24 35.26 20.25
CA GLY A 351 -22.12 36.73 20.26
C GLY A 351 -23.16 37.47 19.40
N ASP A 352 -23.34 38.76 19.69
CA ASP A 352 -24.17 39.69 18.89
C ASP A 352 -23.50 40.06 17.57
N GLN A 353 -24.28 40.45 16.57
CA GLN A 353 -23.78 40.78 15.24
C GLN A 353 -22.84 41.99 15.24
N GLU A 354 -21.73 41.90 14.49
CA GLU A 354 -21.24 43.08 13.77
C GLU A 354 -22.25 43.41 12.65
N VAL A 355 -22.93 44.53 12.80
CA VAL A 355 -23.85 45.07 11.81
C VAL A 355 -23.06 45.44 10.55
N THR A 356 -23.00 44.56 9.55
CA THR A 356 -22.68 45.00 8.20
C THR A 356 -23.89 45.71 7.63
N ALA A 357 -23.74 47.02 7.44
CA ALA A 357 -24.73 47.95 6.95
C ALA A 357 -25.68 47.39 5.86
N GLU A 358 -26.96 47.55 6.17
CA GLU A 358 -28.02 48.01 5.27
C GLU A 358 -28.75 47.02 4.35
N ASP A 359 -29.97 46.71 4.82
CA ASP A 359 -31.22 46.68 4.05
C ASP A 359 -31.47 47.98 3.24
N VAL A 360 -30.60 48.32 2.29
CA VAL A 360 -30.94 49.29 1.24
C VAL A 360 -31.59 48.52 0.09
N LYS A 361 -32.83 48.89 -0.25
CA LYS A 361 -33.53 48.48 -1.48
C LYS A 361 -32.73 48.93 -2.69
N LEU A 362 -31.76 48.12 -3.11
CA LEU A 362 -30.96 48.35 -4.31
C LEU A 362 -31.72 47.92 -5.56
N SER A 363 -31.49 48.63 -6.66
CA SER A 363 -32.05 48.33 -7.98
C SER A 363 -31.55 46.97 -8.50
N ASN A 364 -32.39 46.25 -9.24
CA ASN A 364 -32.06 44.93 -9.83
C ASN A 364 -30.75 44.95 -10.64
N VAL A 365 -30.43 46.07 -11.28
CA VAL A 365 -29.19 46.23 -12.07
C VAL A 365 -27.95 46.35 -11.17
N GLU A 366 -28.06 47.01 -10.01
CA GLU A 366 -26.96 47.09 -9.03
C GLU A 366 -26.80 45.79 -8.26
N ILE A 367 -27.89 45.04 -8.03
CA ILE A 367 -27.84 43.68 -7.47
C ILE A 367 -27.12 42.72 -8.43
N ILE A 368 -27.41 42.80 -9.74
CA ILE A 368 -26.72 42.01 -10.77
C ILE A 368 -25.25 42.45 -10.89
N LYS A 369 -24.96 43.75 -10.95
CA LYS A 369 -23.59 44.28 -11.03
C LYS A 369 -22.77 43.95 -9.77
N ARG A 370 -23.36 44.02 -8.57
CA ARG A 370 -22.72 43.55 -7.33
C ARG A 370 -22.55 42.02 -7.31
N SER A 371 -23.52 41.26 -7.80
CA SER A 371 -23.42 39.79 -7.88
C SER A 371 -22.34 39.32 -8.87
N ILE A 372 -22.18 40.02 -10.00
CA ILE A 372 -21.09 39.81 -10.96
C ILE A 372 -19.74 40.29 -10.38
N SER A 373 -19.71 41.40 -9.63
CA SER A 373 -18.48 41.84 -8.93
C SER A 373 -18.06 40.88 -7.80
N ARG A 374 -19.03 40.19 -7.16
CA ARG A 374 -18.79 39.10 -6.20
C ARG A 374 -18.34 37.79 -6.85
N PHE A 375 -18.48 37.68 -8.18
CA PHE A 375 -17.89 36.63 -9.00
C PHE A 375 -16.37 36.83 -9.18
N SER A 376 -15.82 37.96 -8.73
CA SER A 376 -14.41 38.32 -8.85
C SER A 376 -13.50 37.70 -7.78
N PHE A 377 -12.23 37.52 -8.17
CA PHE A 377 -11.01 36.96 -7.56
C PHE A 377 -10.82 36.98 -6.02
N SER A 378 -11.65 37.70 -5.26
CA SER A 378 -11.56 37.82 -3.80
C SER A 378 -11.79 36.50 -3.04
N ARG A 379 -12.69 35.62 -3.52
CA ARG A 379 -12.93 34.31 -2.88
C ARG A 379 -11.82 33.29 -3.17
N PHE A 380 -11.15 33.40 -4.32
CA PHE A 380 -9.94 32.62 -4.60
C PHE A 380 -8.85 32.92 -3.57
N LYS A 381 -8.72 34.19 -3.15
CA LYS A 381 -7.78 34.57 -2.11
C LYS A 381 -8.05 33.85 -0.77
N ILE A 382 -9.31 33.59 -0.43
CA ILE A 382 -9.71 32.88 0.80
C ILE A 382 -9.25 31.41 0.79
N LEU A 383 -9.28 30.74 -0.38
CA LEU A 383 -8.78 29.36 -0.51
C LEU A 383 -7.27 29.23 -0.23
N PHE A 384 -6.52 30.33 -0.37
CA PHE A 384 -5.08 30.40 -0.13
C PHE A 384 -4.69 31.34 1.02
N GLN A 385 -5.66 31.76 1.86
CA GLN A 385 -5.39 32.63 3.00
C GLN A 385 -4.57 31.91 4.08
N ASP A 386 -4.88 30.63 4.34
CA ASP A 386 -4.13 29.77 5.25
C ASP A 386 -3.21 28.83 4.46
N LYS A 387 -1.95 28.67 4.92
CA LYS A 387 -0.95 27.82 4.24
C LYS A 387 -1.37 26.35 4.14
N LYS A 388 -2.15 25.83 5.09
CA LYS A 388 -2.65 24.45 5.10
C LYS A 388 -3.87 24.27 4.23
N ILE A 389 -4.83 25.19 4.28
CA ILE A 389 -6.00 25.14 3.37
C ILE A 389 -5.52 25.33 1.93
N GLY A 390 -4.57 26.24 1.68
CA GLY A 390 -3.96 26.44 0.38
C GLY A 390 -3.21 25.19 -0.14
N ALA A 391 -2.41 24.54 0.71
CA ALA A 391 -1.75 23.28 0.35
C ALA A 391 -2.77 22.17 0.07
N THR A 392 -3.79 22.02 0.93
CA THR A 392 -4.84 21.00 0.76
C THR A 392 -5.63 21.23 -0.52
N THR A 393 -5.97 22.49 -0.82
CA THR A 393 -6.65 22.89 -2.05
C THR A 393 -5.81 22.54 -3.28
N ALA A 394 -4.51 22.86 -3.28
CA ALA A 394 -3.61 22.54 -4.39
C ALA A 394 -3.47 21.02 -4.61
N LEU A 395 -3.38 20.24 -3.52
CA LEU A 395 -3.30 18.78 -3.60
C LEU A 395 -4.59 18.15 -4.12
N LEU A 396 -5.74 18.61 -3.63
CA LEU A 396 -7.05 18.15 -4.10
C LEU A 396 -7.26 18.48 -5.57
N TRP A 397 -6.93 19.71 -5.98
CA TRP A 397 -7.03 20.12 -7.38
C TRP A 397 -6.15 19.29 -8.28
N PHE A 398 -4.90 19.06 -7.89
CA PHE A 398 -4.00 18.17 -8.61
C PHE A 398 -4.59 16.76 -8.76
N GLN A 399 -5.14 16.20 -7.69
CA GLN A 399 -5.76 14.88 -7.70
C GLN A 399 -6.98 14.81 -8.62
N TRP A 400 -7.86 15.82 -8.58
CA TRP A 400 -9.00 15.92 -9.47
C TRP A 400 -8.59 16.04 -10.94
N THR A 401 -7.51 16.78 -11.22
CA THR A 401 -6.92 16.89 -12.56
C THR A 401 -6.35 15.56 -13.05
N THR A 402 -5.52 14.87 -12.26
CA THR A 402 -4.88 13.62 -12.72
C THR A 402 -5.89 12.51 -12.95
N ILE A 403 -6.85 12.36 -12.03
CA ILE A 403 -7.96 11.39 -12.18
C ILE A 403 -8.88 11.78 -13.33
N GLY A 404 -9.10 13.08 -13.54
CA GLY A 404 -9.88 13.61 -14.65
C GLY A 404 -9.30 13.29 -16.00
N MET A 405 -7.98 13.19 -16.13
CA MET A 405 -7.33 12.74 -17.36
C MET A 405 -7.35 11.22 -17.51
N ALA A 406 -7.03 10.48 -16.44
CA ALA A 406 -6.77 9.04 -16.54
C ALA A 406 -7.98 8.22 -17.02
N TYR A 407 -9.17 8.47 -16.48
CA TYR A 407 -10.37 7.69 -16.80
C TYR A 407 -10.88 7.94 -18.23
N PRO A 408 -11.08 9.19 -18.69
CA PRO A 408 -11.46 9.46 -20.06
C PRO A 408 -10.39 9.01 -21.06
N LEU A 409 -9.10 9.10 -20.72
CA LEU A 409 -8.02 8.66 -21.60
C LEU A 409 -8.03 7.14 -21.80
N PHE A 410 -8.26 6.36 -20.74
CA PHE A 410 -8.40 4.91 -20.83
C PHE A 410 -9.60 4.53 -21.73
N ASN A 411 -10.79 5.07 -21.46
CA ASN A 411 -11.99 4.75 -22.23
C ASN A 411 -11.95 5.25 -23.68
N ALA A 412 -11.26 6.37 -23.94
CA ALA A 412 -11.13 6.94 -25.28
C ALA A 412 -10.31 6.06 -26.23
N PHE A 413 -9.28 5.37 -25.72
CA PHE A 413 -8.36 4.54 -26.50
C PHE A 413 -8.66 3.03 -26.38
N LEU A 414 -9.55 2.64 -25.47
CA LEU A 414 -9.96 1.25 -25.26
C LEU A 414 -10.43 0.57 -26.56
N PRO A 415 -11.34 1.15 -27.38
CA PRO A 415 -11.76 0.50 -28.64
C PRO A 415 -10.63 0.34 -29.66
N GLN A 416 -9.71 1.31 -29.77
CA GLN A 416 -8.57 1.27 -30.68
C GLN A 416 -7.53 0.22 -30.26
N TYR A 417 -7.31 0.07 -28.95
CA TYR A 417 -6.45 -0.98 -28.41
C TYR A 417 -7.02 -2.38 -28.72
N LEU A 418 -8.34 -2.56 -28.56
CA LEU A 418 -9.02 -3.82 -28.87
C LEU A 418 -8.95 -4.16 -30.36
N ALA A 419 -9.12 -3.18 -31.24
CA ALA A 419 -9.00 -3.36 -32.69
C ALA A 419 -7.58 -3.77 -33.15
N ASN A 420 -6.54 -3.25 -32.49
CA ASN A 420 -5.14 -3.48 -32.88
C ASN A 420 -4.47 -4.69 -32.21
N SER A 421 -5.10 -5.32 -31.22
CA SER A 421 -4.50 -6.41 -30.42
C SER A 421 -4.70 -7.83 -31.00
N GLY A 422 -5.06 -7.94 -32.28
CA GLY A 422 -5.04 -9.22 -33.01
C GLY A 422 -6.26 -10.12 -32.81
N GLY A 423 -7.35 -9.62 -32.22
CA GLY A 423 -8.64 -10.31 -32.24
C GLY A 423 -9.44 -9.90 -33.47
N GLU A 424 -9.54 -10.75 -34.49
CA GLU A 424 -10.60 -10.66 -35.51
C GLU A 424 -11.94 -11.00 -34.86
N VAL A 425 -12.44 -10.13 -33.98
CA VAL A 425 -13.82 -10.17 -33.54
C VAL A 425 -14.42 -8.84 -33.96
N GLN A 426 -15.10 -8.85 -35.11
CA GLN A 426 -16.21 -7.94 -35.35
C GLN A 426 -17.18 -8.16 -34.18
N ASN A 427 -17.01 -7.40 -33.10
CA ASN A 427 -17.92 -7.46 -31.97
C ASN A 427 -19.26 -6.95 -32.49
N ASP A 428 -20.22 -7.87 -32.60
CA ASP A 428 -21.62 -7.55 -32.86
C ASP A 428 -22.04 -6.38 -31.96
N THR A 429 -22.78 -5.42 -32.51
CA THR A 429 -23.23 -4.21 -31.80
C THR A 429 -23.85 -4.59 -30.46
N ASN A 430 -24.62 -5.67 -30.43
CA ASN A 430 -25.25 -6.22 -29.23
C ASN A 430 -24.21 -6.56 -28.13
N THR A 431 -23.10 -7.20 -28.50
CA THR A 431 -22.03 -7.62 -27.58
C THR A 431 -21.33 -6.43 -26.93
N VAL A 432 -21.11 -5.34 -27.68
CA VAL A 432 -20.48 -4.11 -27.16
C VAL A 432 -21.35 -3.46 -26.09
N TYR A 433 -22.64 -3.22 -26.38
CA TYR A 433 -23.57 -2.61 -25.43
C TYR A 433 -23.88 -3.51 -24.23
N ARG A 434 -23.94 -4.84 -24.43
CA ARG A 434 -24.02 -5.82 -23.34
C ARG A 434 -22.85 -5.70 -22.37
N ASN A 435 -21.62 -5.63 -22.88
CA ASN A 435 -20.42 -5.55 -22.04
C ASN A 435 -20.36 -4.23 -21.25
N TYR A 436 -20.84 -3.12 -21.81
CA TYR A 436 -21.03 -1.87 -21.05
C TYR A 436 -22.01 -2.05 -19.88
N ALA A 437 -23.14 -2.72 -20.11
CA ALA A 437 -24.12 -3.00 -19.06
C ALA A 437 -23.54 -3.90 -17.96
N ILE A 438 -22.81 -4.98 -18.32
CA ILE A 438 -22.14 -5.87 -17.35
C ILE A 438 -21.15 -5.10 -16.48
N THR A 439 -20.29 -4.28 -17.10
CA THR A 439 -19.31 -3.47 -16.39
C THR A 439 -19.99 -2.49 -15.42
N ALA A 440 -21.09 -1.86 -15.85
CA ALA A 440 -21.87 -0.95 -15.01
C ALA A 440 -22.51 -1.65 -13.81
N ILE A 441 -23.02 -2.87 -13.97
CA ILE A 441 -23.58 -3.69 -12.87
C ILE A 441 -22.51 -3.94 -11.79
N VAL A 442 -21.31 -4.33 -12.21
CA VAL A 442 -20.21 -4.64 -11.29
C VAL A 442 -19.65 -3.38 -10.60
N GLY A 443 -19.79 -2.20 -11.22
CA GLY A 443 -19.40 -0.93 -10.61
C GLY A 443 -20.28 -0.51 -9.41
N VAL A 444 -21.57 -0.87 -9.39
CA VAL A 444 -22.51 -0.43 -8.34
C VAL A 444 -22.13 -0.94 -6.93
N PRO A 445 -21.80 -2.23 -6.73
CA PRO A 445 -21.30 -2.70 -5.44
C PRO A 445 -20.07 -1.94 -4.93
N GLY A 446 -19.18 -1.47 -5.82
CA GLY A 446 -17.98 -0.71 -5.43
C GLY A 446 -18.28 0.49 -4.53
N SER A 447 -19.27 1.31 -4.88
CA SER A 447 -19.66 2.47 -4.07
C SER A 447 -20.24 2.09 -2.69
N ILE A 448 -20.90 0.94 -2.58
CA ILE A 448 -21.44 0.43 -1.30
C ILE A 448 -20.28 -0.01 -0.40
N PHE A 449 -19.32 -0.73 -0.94
CA PHE A 449 -18.11 -1.14 -0.22
C PHE A 449 -17.26 0.07 0.21
N ALA A 450 -17.24 1.14 -0.57
CA ALA A 450 -16.58 2.39 -0.18
C ALA A 450 -17.12 2.94 1.15
N CYS A 451 -18.44 2.92 1.35
CA CYS A 451 -19.07 3.35 2.60
C CYS A 451 -18.61 2.49 3.79
N PHE A 452 -18.44 1.17 3.60
CA PHE A 452 -18.00 0.27 4.65
C PHE A 452 -16.51 0.45 5.00
N PHE A 453 -15.65 0.57 3.99
CA PHE A 453 -14.20 0.67 4.21
C PHE A 453 -13.76 2.01 4.80
N VAL A 454 -14.50 3.08 4.53
CA VAL A 454 -14.24 4.42 5.10
C VAL A 454 -14.31 4.44 6.63
N ASP A 455 -15.13 3.59 7.24
CA ASP A 455 -15.33 3.51 8.69
C ASP A 455 -14.39 2.55 9.41
N MET A 456 -13.60 1.77 8.66
CA MET A 456 -12.66 0.85 9.26
C MET A 456 -11.53 1.62 9.95
N LYS A 457 -11.38 1.41 11.26
CA LYS A 457 -10.39 2.05 12.15
C LYS A 457 -8.96 2.11 11.60
N TYR A 458 -8.54 1.10 10.83
CA TYR A 458 -7.19 0.99 10.31
C TYR A 458 -7.00 1.51 8.87
N LEU A 459 -8.08 1.57 8.08
CA LEU A 459 -8.02 2.05 6.69
C LEU A 459 -8.41 3.53 6.60
N GLY A 460 -9.55 3.90 7.19
CA GLY A 460 -10.17 5.21 7.06
C GLY A 460 -10.40 5.64 5.60
N ARG A 461 -10.73 6.92 5.40
CA ARG A 461 -10.93 7.51 4.05
C ARG A 461 -9.69 7.41 3.17
N LYS A 462 -8.51 7.69 3.73
CA LYS A 462 -7.26 7.71 2.95
C LYS A 462 -6.78 6.34 2.52
N GLY A 463 -6.78 5.37 3.43
CA GLY A 463 -6.32 4.01 3.13
C GLY A 463 -7.23 3.38 2.08
N THR A 464 -8.55 3.55 2.24
CA THR A 464 -9.54 3.09 1.27
C THR A 464 -9.30 3.67 -0.13
N MET A 465 -9.13 4.99 -0.22
CA MET A 465 -8.85 5.66 -1.49
C MET A 465 -7.53 5.19 -2.10
N ALA A 466 -6.43 5.19 -1.34
CA ALA A 466 -5.10 4.82 -1.85
C ALA A 466 -5.03 3.36 -2.32
N ILE A 467 -5.62 2.43 -1.57
CA ILE A 467 -5.65 1.00 -1.92
C ILE A 467 -6.47 0.80 -3.20
N ALA A 468 -7.67 1.39 -3.27
CA ALA A 468 -8.53 1.29 -4.44
C ALA A 468 -7.84 1.82 -5.70
N THR A 469 -7.20 3.00 -5.62
CA THR A 469 -6.44 3.60 -6.73
C THR A 469 -5.31 2.71 -7.24
N VAL A 470 -4.53 2.09 -6.35
CA VAL A 470 -3.42 1.19 -6.73
C VAL A 470 -3.96 -0.07 -7.41
N ILE A 471 -5.02 -0.67 -6.84
CA ILE A 471 -5.63 -1.87 -7.40
C ILE A 471 -6.22 -1.58 -8.78
N THR A 472 -6.91 -0.44 -8.97
CA THR A 472 -7.37 0.02 -10.28
C THR A 472 -6.21 0.15 -11.26
N GLY A 473 -5.09 0.78 -10.88
CA GLY A 473 -3.90 0.89 -11.73
C GLY A 473 -3.28 -0.47 -12.11
N ILE A 474 -3.27 -1.44 -11.19
CA ILE A 474 -2.81 -2.81 -11.46
C ILE A 474 -3.74 -3.49 -12.46
N PHE A 475 -5.06 -3.38 -12.30
CA PHE A 475 -6.00 -4.01 -13.22
C PHE A 475 -6.01 -3.38 -14.61
N VAL A 476 -5.84 -2.06 -14.72
CA VAL A 476 -5.61 -1.39 -16.01
C VAL A 476 -4.32 -1.91 -16.67
N PHE A 477 -3.26 -2.17 -15.90
CA PHE A 477 -2.04 -2.78 -16.45
C PHE A 477 -2.25 -4.23 -16.87
N LEU A 478 -2.89 -5.04 -16.04
CA LEU A 478 -3.18 -6.45 -16.33
C LEU A 478 -4.09 -6.60 -17.55
N PHE A 479 -5.05 -5.70 -17.73
CA PHE A 479 -5.89 -5.60 -18.94
C PHE A 479 -5.04 -5.56 -20.22
N THR A 480 -3.88 -4.89 -20.22
CA THR A 480 -3.01 -4.78 -21.40
C THR A 480 -2.15 -6.02 -21.70
N ILE A 481 -2.17 -7.04 -20.85
CA ILE A 481 -1.29 -8.21 -20.99
C ILE A 481 -1.86 -9.26 -21.94
N SER A 482 -3.20 -9.33 -22.07
CA SER A 482 -3.88 -10.33 -22.88
C SER A 482 -4.79 -9.71 -23.93
N GLY A 483 -4.86 -10.34 -25.10
CA GLY A 483 -5.82 -10.03 -26.17
C GLY A 483 -7.16 -10.76 -26.05
N ASP A 484 -7.30 -11.65 -25.06
CA ASP A 484 -8.50 -12.48 -24.88
C ASP A 484 -9.71 -11.67 -24.40
N ALA A 485 -10.87 -11.84 -25.04
CA ALA A 485 -12.06 -11.02 -24.82
C ALA A 485 -12.69 -11.23 -23.43
N ASP A 486 -12.70 -12.47 -22.93
CA ASP A 486 -13.25 -12.80 -21.61
C ASP A 486 -12.32 -12.30 -20.50
N PHE A 487 -11.00 -12.45 -20.70
CA PHE A 487 -9.99 -11.85 -19.84
C PHE A 487 -10.16 -10.33 -19.77
N GLN A 488 -10.28 -9.66 -20.91
CA GLN A 488 -10.45 -8.21 -20.97
C GLN A 488 -11.74 -7.74 -20.29
N LEU A 489 -12.86 -8.44 -20.48
CA LEU A 489 -14.12 -8.15 -19.78
C LEU A 489 -13.98 -8.31 -18.27
N ALA A 490 -13.33 -9.38 -17.80
CA ALA A 490 -13.12 -9.63 -16.37
C ALA A 490 -12.29 -8.52 -15.72
N PHE A 491 -11.19 -8.10 -16.34
CA PHE A 491 -10.35 -7.03 -15.81
C PHE A 491 -10.99 -5.65 -15.91
N THR A 492 -11.84 -5.41 -16.92
CA THR A 492 -12.65 -4.18 -17.02
C THR A 492 -13.71 -4.13 -15.91
N CYS A 493 -14.32 -5.27 -15.56
CA CYS A 493 -15.25 -5.35 -14.43
C CYS A 493 -14.56 -5.10 -13.08
N LEU A 494 -13.37 -5.68 -12.87
CA LEU A 494 -12.58 -5.47 -11.66
C LEU A 494 -12.10 -4.01 -11.57
N GLU A 495 -11.62 -3.44 -12.66
CA GLU A 495 -11.27 -2.02 -12.77
C GLU A 495 -12.47 -1.14 -12.36
N ALA A 496 -13.65 -1.36 -12.95
CA ALA A 496 -14.86 -0.60 -12.64
C ALA A 496 -15.26 -0.72 -11.16
N PHE A 497 -15.13 -1.89 -10.54
CA PHE A 497 -15.44 -2.09 -9.12
C PHE A 497 -14.55 -1.23 -8.21
N PHE A 498 -13.22 -1.35 -8.35
CA PHE A 498 -12.27 -0.63 -7.49
C PHE A 498 -12.24 0.88 -7.81
N GLN A 499 -12.49 1.24 -9.07
CA GLN A 499 -12.57 2.63 -9.46
C GLN A 499 -13.77 3.33 -8.81
N ASN A 500 -14.93 2.67 -8.72
CA ASN A 500 -16.09 3.24 -8.02
C ASN A 500 -15.85 3.38 -6.50
N ILE A 501 -15.02 2.52 -5.90
CA ILE A 501 -14.55 2.72 -4.51
C ILE A 501 -13.76 4.02 -4.40
N MET A 502 -12.77 4.22 -5.26
CA MET A 502 -11.92 5.41 -5.26
C MET A 502 -12.74 6.70 -5.44
N TYR A 503 -13.60 6.75 -6.46
CA TYR A 503 -14.45 7.92 -6.72
C TYR A 503 -15.39 8.19 -5.56
N GLY A 504 -16.02 7.15 -4.99
CA GLY A 504 -16.96 7.33 -3.89
C GLY A 504 -16.35 8.04 -2.68
N VAL A 505 -15.11 7.69 -2.32
CA VAL A 505 -14.40 8.36 -1.23
C VAL A 505 -13.96 9.78 -1.62
N LEU A 506 -13.45 9.98 -2.83
CA LEU A 506 -12.98 11.29 -3.29
C LEU A 506 -14.10 12.34 -3.36
N TYR A 507 -15.27 11.95 -3.89
CA TYR A 507 -16.41 12.85 -3.98
C TYR A 507 -16.99 13.22 -2.61
N ALA A 508 -16.92 12.33 -1.62
CA ALA A 508 -17.33 12.64 -0.26
C ALA A 508 -16.30 13.54 0.46
N TYR A 509 -15.01 13.22 0.30
CA TYR A 509 -13.92 13.93 0.94
C TYR A 509 -13.81 15.39 0.49
N THR A 510 -14.03 15.69 -0.79
CA THR A 510 -13.84 17.04 -1.35
C THR A 510 -14.69 18.14 -0.68
N PRO A 511 -16.03 18.02 -0.58
CA PRO A 511 -16.85 19.03 0.09
C PRO A 511 -16.68 19.06 1.63
N GLU A 512 -16.23 17.95 2.24
CA GLU A 512 -15.93 17.88 3.68
C GLU A 512 -14.74 18.76 4.06
N VAL A 513 -13.72 18.85 3.19
CA VAL A 513 -12.50 19.64 3.43
C VAL A 513 -12.79 21.14 3.46
N PHE A 514 -13.74 21.61 2.65
CA PHE A 514 -13.96 23.04 2.48
C PHE A 514 -15.00 23.61 3.48
N PRO A 515 -14.72 24.76 4.10
CA PRO A 515 -15.69 25.48 4.95
C PRO A 515 -16.94 25.89 4.16
N ALA A 516 -18.11 25.87 4.82
CA ALA A 516 -19.40 26.12 4.18
C ALA A 516 -19.49 27.42 3.32
N PRO A 517 -18.90 28.57 3.70
CA PRO A 517 -18.97 29.79 2.89
C PRO A 517 -18.26 29.76 1.53
N ILE A 518 -17.34 28.81 1.35
CA ILE A 518 -16.52 28.64 0.12
C ILE A 518 -16.59 27.22 -0.45
N ARG A 519 -17.38 26.33 0.16
CA ARG A 519 -17.48 24.92 -0.19
C ARG A 519 -17.95 24.69 -1.62
N GLY A 520 -18.96 25.43 -2.06
CA GLY A 520 -19.49 25.36 -3.43
C GLY A 520 -18.43 25.75 -4.44
N THR A 521 -17.72 26.85 -4.19
CA THR A 521 -16.61 27.33 -5.03
C THR A 521 -15.43 26.36 -5.08
N GLY A 522 -14.93 25.85 -3.94
CA GLY A 522 -13.79 24.92 -3.89
C GLY A 522 -14.09 23.57 -4.55
N THR A 523 -15.29 23.04 -4.35
CA THR A 523 -15.77 21.81 -5.00
C THR A 523 -16.04 22.01 -6.49
N GLY A 524 -16.63 23.15 -6.87
CA GLY A 524 -16.89 23.53 -8.26
C GLY A 524 -15.61 23.65 -9.09
N ILE A 525 -14.56 24.27 -8.55
CA ILE A 525 -13.26 24.36 -9.25
C ILE A 525 -12.58 22.99 -9.34
N SER A 526 -12.67 22.17 -8.30
CA SER A 526 -12.16 20.80 -8.32
C SER A 526 -12.80 19.99 -9.45
N SER A 527 -14.13 20.08 -9.57
CA SER A 527 -14.88 19.46 -10.67
C SER A 527 -14.51 20.07 -12.03
N PHE A 528 -14.37 21.40 -12.14
CA PHE A 528 -13.91 22.05 -13.37
C PHE A 528 -12.55 21.51 -13.84
N LEU A 529 -11.56 21.43 -12.95
CA LEU A 529 -10.23 20.91 -13.29
C LEU A 529 -10.27 19.45 -13.73
N ASN A 530 -11.13 18.64 -13.12
CA ASN A 530 -11.38 17.27 -13.55
C ASN A 530 -11.95 17.22 -14.98
N ARG A 531 -12.95 18.05 -15.28
CA ARG A 531 -13.58 18.11 -16.61
C ARG A 531 -12.62 18.66 -17.68
N VAL A 532 -11.80 19.66 -17.36
CA VAL A 532 -10.76 20.19 -18.27
C VAL A 532 -9.70 19.12 -18.57
N ALA A 533 -9.24 18.38 -17.57
CA ALA A 533 -8.29 17.29 -17.79
C ALA A 533 -8.92 16.14 -18.60
N GLY A 534 -10.20 15.85 -18.36
CA GLY A 534 -10.95 14.87 -19.15
C GLY A 534 -11.18 15.29 -20.59
N LEU A 535 -11.24 16.59 -20.85
CA LEU A 535 -11.33 17.18 -22.19
C LEU A 535 -10.04 16.98 -23.01
N CYS A 536 -8.87 16.81 -22.36
CA CYS A 536 -7.63 16.48 -23.05
C CYS A 536 -7.66 15.09 -23.69
N ALA A 537 -8.40 14.12 -23.11
CA ALA A 537 -8.45 12.75 -23.63
C ALA A 537 -9.04 12.64 -25.06
N PRO A 538 -10.21 13.24 -25.38
CA PRO A 538 -10.71 13.21 -26.74
C PRO A 538 -9.82 13.98 -27.71
N ILE A 539 -9.19 15.09 -27.29
CA ILE A 539 -8.23 15.85 -28.12
C ILE A 539 -7.01 14.98 -28.46
N VAL A 540 -6.41 14.32 -27.47
CA VAL A 540 -5.28 13.41 -27.68
C VAL A 540 -5.69 12.26 -28.61
N ALA A 541 -6.88 11.70 -28.44
CA ALA A 541 -7.38 10.66 -29.36
C ALA A 541 -7.67 11.15 -30.78
N ILE A 542 -8.05 12.42 -30.97
CA ILE A 542 -8.25 13.03 -32.30
C ILE A 542 -6.92 13.20 -33.04
N TYR A 543 -5.89 13.70 -32.36
CA TYR A 543 -4.61 14.04 -33.00
C TYR A 543 -3.55 12.93 -32.95
N ALA A 544 -3.69 11.96 -32.05
CA ALA A 544 -2.75 10.85 -31.87
C ALA A 544 -3.34 9.48 -32.24
N GLY A 545 -4.50 9.45 -32.90
CA GLY A 545 -5.25 8.21 -33.22
C GLY A 545 -4.50 7.18 -34.07
N ASP A 546 -3.54 7.63 -34.89
CA ASP A 546 -2.71 6.75 -35.74
C ASP A 546 -1.40 6.29 -35.06
N SER A 547 -1.14 6.75 -33.83
CA SER A 547 0.08 6.42 -33.08
C SER A 547 -0.18 5.32 -32.04
N ASN A 548 0.89 4.67 -31.55
CA ASN A 548 0.84 3.47 -30.71
C ASN A 548 -0.28 3.51 -29.63
N PRO A 549 -1.36 2.71 -29.75
CA PRO A 549 -2.53 2.76 -28.86
C PRO A 549 -2.20 2.34 -27.42
N LYS A 550 -1.04 1.72 -27.20
CA LYS A 550 -0.58 1.31 -25.87
C LYS A 550 -0.03 2.48 -25.05
N ALA A 551 0.50 3.52 -25.69
CA ALA A 551 1.18 4.61 -24.99
C ALA A 551 0.24 5.44 -24.07
N PRO A 552 -0.98 5.80 -24.48
CA PRO A 552 -1.93 6.49 -23.61
C PRO A 552 -2.41 5.64 -22.42
N ILE A 553 -2.55 4.32 -22.61
CA ILE A 553 -2.92 3.37 -21.55
C ILE A 553 -1.78 3.21 -20.55
N TYR A 554 -0.53 3.13 -21.01
CA TYR A 554 0.63 3.14 -20.12
C TYR A 554 0.86 4.50 -19.44
N ALA A 555 0.38 5.61 -20.01
CA ALA A 555 0.44 6.93 -19.39
C ALA A 555 -0.65 7.15 -18.31
N SER A 556 -1.81 6.50 -18.43
CA SER A 556 -2.88 6.59 -17.42
C SER A 556 -2.49 5.91 -16.11
N VAL A 557 -1.72 4.81 -16.15
CA VAL A 557 -1.30 4.06 -14.95
C VAL A 557 -0.42 4.90 -13.99
N PRO A 558 0.63 5.63 -14.42
CA PRO A 558 1.36 6.57 -13.58
C PRO A 558 0.50 7.73 -13.07
N LEU A 559 -0.43 8.26 -13.88
CA LEU A 559 -1.29 9.39 -13.49
C LEU A 559 -2.25 9.01 -12.34
N VAL A 560 -2.78 7.79 -12.38
CA VAL A 560 -3.60 7.20 -11.29
C VAL A 560 -2.74 6.96 -10.04
N ASN A 561 -1.53 6.42 -10.20
CA ASN A 561 -0.66 6.10 -9.06
C ASN A 561 0.07 7.31 -8.44
N LEU A 562 0.20 8.44 -9.15
CA LEU A 562 0.83 9.67 -8.65
C LEU A 562 0.06 10.29 -7.47
N VAL A 563 -1.24 9.99 -7.37
CA VAL A 563 -2.14 10.35 -6.26
C VAL A 563 -1.60 9.85 -4.90
N MET A 564 -0.85 8.73 -4.89
CA MET A 564 -0.31 8.10 -3.67
C MET A 564 0.74 8.97 -2.95
N ARG A 565 1.48 9.84 -3.65
CA ARG A 565 2.60 10.59 -3.05
C ARG A 565 2.18 11.86 -2.32
N LEU A 566 0.95 12.29 -2.54
CA LEU A 566 0.44 13.49 -1.91
C LEU A 566 -0.13 13.09 -0.55
N ARG A 567 0.59 13.43 0.52
CA ARG A 567 0.08 13.33 1.89
C ARG A 567 -1.15 14.23 2.01
N LEU A 568 -2.33 13.72 1.64
CA LEU A 568 -3.59 14.36 1.98
C LEU A 568 -3.57 14.56 3.51
N PRO A 569 -4.01 15.71 4.06
CA PRO A 569 -4.08 15.93 5.50
C PRO A 569 -5.00 14.91 6.16
N ARG A 570 -4.66 14.47 7.38
CA ARG A 570 -5.44 13.49 8.16
C ARG A 570 -6.78 14.15 8.52
N MET A 571 -7.86 13.42 8.29
CA MET A 571 -9.21 13.86 8.65
C MET A 571 -9.89 12.67 9.31
N ASP A 572 -9.62 12.54 10.59
CA ASP A 572 -10.61 12.02 11.53
C ASP A 572 -11.69 13.10 11.69
N LEU A 573 -12.98 12.75 11.85
CA LEU A 573 -14.02 13.75 12.16
C LEU A 573 -13.76 14.42 13.53
N SER A 574 -12.87 13.84 14.33
CA SER A 574 -12.26 14.39 15.55
C SER A 574 -10.96 15.19 15.31
N GLU A 575 -10.32 15.09 14.13
CA GLU A 575 -9.05 15.73 13.74
C GLU A 575 -9.23 16.99 12.86
N LEU A 576 -10.42 17.60 12.88
CA LEU A 576 -10.50 19.05 12.62
C LEU A 576 -9.78 19.87 13.72
N SER A 577 -9.07 19.20 14.65
CA SER A 577 -8.64 19.71 15.94
C SER A 577 -7.13 19.88 16.18
N THR A 578 -6.26 19.44 15.27
CA THR A 578 -4.81 19.58 15.50
C THR A 578 -4.05 19.89 14.22
N THR A 579 -3.60 21.12 14.10
CA THR A 579 -2.19 21.42 13.88
C THR A 579 -1.96 22.93 13.96
N GLY A 580 -0.93 23.34 14.68
CA GLY A 580 -0.41 24.70 14.74
C GLY A 580 0.82 24.67 15.63
N ASN A 581 2.00 24.85 15.05
CA ASN A 581 3.29 24.89 15.74
C ASN A 581 3.24 25.89 16.91
N SER A 582 3.47 25.43 18.14
CA SER A 582 3.98 26.28 19.21
C SER A 582 5.51 26.21 19.22
N ALA A 583 6.15 27.32 18.87
CA ALA A 583 7.52 27.58 19.28
C ALA A 583 7.52 27.85 20.81
N PRO A 584 8.54 27.41 21.56
CA PRO A 584 8.57 27.63 23.00
C PRO A 584 8.78 29.11 23.31
N VAL A 585 7.81 29.70 24.03
CA VAL A 585 7.93 31.01 24.67
C VAL A 585 8.98 30.88 25.78
N ARG A 586 10.10 31.60 25.61
CA ARG A 586 11.09 31.86 26.65
C ARG A 586 10.47 32.76 27.71
N THR A 587 10.24 32.24 28.91
CA THR A 587 10.09 33.04 30.12
C THR A 587 11.47 33.36 30.66
N ALA A 588 11.83 34.63 30.60
CA ALA A 588 12.97 35.19 31.30
C ALA A 588 12.68 35.22 32.80
N SER A 589 13.54 34.63 33.62
CA SER A 589 13.70 35.06 35.01
C SER A 589 15.18 35.20 35.31
N SER A 590 15.51 36.40 35.77
CA SER A 590 16.81 36.91 36.13
C SER A 590 17.29 36.34 37.46
N GLY A 591 18.54 35.89 37.53
CA GLY A 591 19.20 35.50 38.77
C GLY A 591 20.72 35.65 38.63
N LYS A 592 21.26 36.67 39.28
CA LYS A 592 22.63 37.21 39.21
C LYS A 592 23.74 36.18 39.40
N ARG A 593 24.87 36.42 38.73
CA ARG A 593 26.16 35.72 38.86
C ARG A 593 27.23 36.72 39.31
N ALA A 594 28.10 36.30 40.24
CA ALA A 594 29.55 36.60 40.35
C ALA A 594 30.03 36.46 41.83
N PRO A 595 31.34 36.30 42.12
CA PRO A 595 32.34 35.43 41.47
C PRO A 595 33.35 34.78 42.47
N GLY A 596 34.29 33.97 41.96
CA GLY A 596 35.56 33.59 42.61
C GLY A 596 35.60 32.14 43.14
N VAL A 597 36.70 31.38 43.20
CA VAL A 597 38.15 31.57 42.97
C VAL A 597 38.76 30.17 42.68
N ALA A 598 39.95 30.15 42.09
CA ALA A 598 40.73 28.99 41.67
C ALA A 598 41.45 28.19 42.80
N SER A 599 41.99 27.03 42.39
CA SER A 599 43.33 26.45 42.69
C SER A 599 43.47 25.27 43.69
N HIS A 600 44.31 24.31 43.22
CA HIS A 600 45.20 23.36 43.94
C HIS A 600 44.59 22.29 44.86
N ASP A 601 45.17 21.12 45.15
CA ASP A 601 46.32 20.30 44.71
C ASP A 601 46.22 18.97 45.49
N GLY A 602 46.85 17.89 45.01
CA GLY A 602 47.32 16.71 45.78
C GLY A 602 46.24 15.73 46.31
N GLY A 603 46.42 14.42 46.42
CA GLY A 603 47.63 13.58 46.44
C GLY A 603 47.52 12.57 47.62
N GLY A 604 47.77 11.28 47.36
CA GLY A 604 48.12 10.23 48.36
C GLY A 604 46.96 9.60 49.15
N GLU A 605 46.63 8.32 48.96
CA GLU A 605 47.24 7.10 49.58
C GLU A 605 46.58 6.70 50.93
N THR A 606 45.74 5.65 50.92
CA THR A 606 45.95 4.26 51.45
C THR A 606 45.64 4.04 52.93
N SER A 607 44.75 3.09 53.26
CA SER A 607 45.09 1.77 53.84
C SER A 607 43.86 0.90 54.16
N GLU A 608 43.97 -0.39 53.80
CA GLU A 608 43.54 -1.61 54.55
C GLU A 608 42.04 -1.81 54.90
N TYR A 609 41.41 -2.95 54.62
CA TYR A 609 41.72 -4.31 55.11
C TYR A 609 41.46 -5.42 54.08
N ALA A 610 42.29 -6.46 54.15
CA ALA A 610 42.23 -7.69 53.36
C ALA A 610 41.40 -8.81 54.05
N CYS A 611 40.76 -9.69 53.27
CA CYS A 611 40.71 -11.13 53.58
C CYS A 611 40.40 -12.03 52.35
N GLN A 612 41.41 -12.81 51.93
CA GLN A 612 41.42 -14.20 51.38
C GLN A 612 40.48 -14.57 50.22
N GLN A 613 40.92 -14.53 48.96
CA GLN A 613 41.65 -15.56 48.16
C GLN A 613 40.99 -16.93 47.97
N GLY A 614 40.58 -17.20 46.71
CA GLY A 614 40.36 -18.53 46.13
C GLY A 614 40.74 -18.56 44.65
N ALA A 615 41.96 -19.04 44.35
CA ALA A 615 42.49 -19.54 43.06
C ALA A 615 42.36 -18.65 41.79
N ASN A 616 43.37 -17.79 41.58
CA ASN A 616 43.73 -17.25 40.27
C ASN A 616 44.24 -18.37 39.34
N ARG A 617 43.54 -18.61 38.22
CA ARG A 617 44.16 -19.10 36.97
C ARG A 617 44.70 -17.87 36.20
N PRO A 618 45.98 -17.83 35.77
CA PRO A 618 46.57 -16.59 35.23
C PRO A 618 46.11 -16.14 33.82
N ASP A 619 45.14 -16.78 33.16
CA ASP A 619 44.87 -16.54 31.73
C ASP A 619 43.41 -16.14 31.38
N MET A 620 42.54 -15.88 32.36
CA MET A 620 41.12 -15.56 32.09
C MET A 620 40.89 -14.05 32.01
N ILE A 621 40.89 -13.49 30.80
CA ILE A 621 40.36 -12.14 30.54
C ILE A 621 38.83 -12.23 30.46
N ASP A 622 38.13 -11.99 31.57
CA ASP A 622 36.68 -11.89 31.55
C ASP A 622 36.24 -10.54 30.92
N SER A 623 35.44 -10.62 29.87
CA SER A 623 34.96 -9.45 29.12
C SER A 623 33.44 -9.44 29.04
N TYR A 624 32.83 -8.36 29.54
CA TYR A 624 31.39 -8.17 29.57
C TYR A 624 30.90 -7.29 28.41
N PHE A 625 29.81 -7.73 27.78
CA PHE A 625 29.08 -7.03 26.72
C PHE A 625 27.59 -6.97 27.04
N ASP A 626 26.88 -6.00 26.47
CA ASP A 626 25.42 -6.00 26.44
C ASP A 626 24.91 -6.91 25.33
N VAL A 627 25.55 -6.86 24.17
CA VAL A 627 25.20 -7.68 23.00
C VAL A 627 26.46 -8.29 22.39
N LEU A 628 26.44 -9.58 22.10
CA LEU A 628 27.50 -10.27 21.38
C LEU A 628 26.93 -10.85 20.09
N VAL A 629 27.53 -10.49 18.95
CA VAL A 629 27.14 -10.99 17.63
C VAL A 629 28.15 -12.04 17.18
N ILE A 630 27.69 -13.19 16.71
CA ILE A 630 28.56 -14.29 16.26
C ILE A 630 28.51 -14.40 14.73
N GLY A 631 29.66 -14.26 14.09
CA GLY A 631 29.85 -14.25 12.63
C GLY A 631 29.87 -12.85 12.05
N SER A 632 30.75 -12.61 11.08
CA SER A 632 30.96 -11.33 10.39
C SER A 632 30.58 -11.38 8.89
N GLY A 633 29.66 -12.28 8.51
CA GLY A 633 29.02 -12.25 7.19
C GLY A 633 27.98 -11.14 7.06
N LEU A 634 27.18 -11.18 5.98
CA LEU A 634 26.07 -10.25 5.73
C LEU A 634 25.15 -10.07 6.96
N SER A 635 24.83 -11.17 7.66
CA SER A 635 23.99 -11.12 8.87
C SER A 635 24.64 -10.37 10.02
N GLY A 636 25.90 -10.69 10.33
CA GLY A 636 26.62 -10.07 11.43
C GLY A 636 26.86 -8.58 11.25
N ILE A 637 27.27 -8.17 10.05
CA ILE A 637 27.47 -6.76 9.70
C ILE A 637 26.16 -5.97 9.82
N ASN A 638 25.06 -6.54 9.35
CA ASN A 638 23.75 -5.90 9.47
C ASN A 638 23.33 -5.72 10.93
N SER A 639 23.46 -6.77 11.75
CA SER A 639 23.14 -6.70 13.17
C SER A 639 24.02 -5.68 13.89
N ALA A 640 25.33 -5.68 13.63
CA ALA A 640 26.26 -4.71 14.19
C ALA A 640 25.86 -3.26 13.86
N TYR A 641 25.51 -2.99 12.59
CA TYR A 641 25.01 -1.67 12.19
C TYR A 641 23.71 -1.31 12.94
N ARG A 642 22.73 -2.20 12.99
CA ARG A 642 21.43 -1.92 13.63
C ARG A 642 21.57 -1.71 15.14
N ILE A 643 22.43 -2.47 15.80
CA ILE A 643 22.77 -2.26 17.23
C ILE A 643 23.42 -0.88 17.40
N GLN A 644 24.44 -0.55 16.61
CA GLN A 644 25.13 0.74 16.71
C GLN A 644 24.19 1.94 16.45
N GLU A 645 23.34 1.84 15.43
CA GLU A 645 22.38 2.88 15.04
C GLU A 645 21.29 3.10 16.11
N SER A 646 20.75 2.02 16.66
CA SER A 646 19.54 2.08 17.48
C SER A 646 19.78 1.93 18.99
N LEU A 647 20.96 1.44 19.40
CA LEU A 647 21.40 1.26 20.78
C LEU A 647 22.80 1.90 20.99
N PRO A 648 22.95 3.22 20.84
CA PRO A 648 24.27 3.88 20.79
C PRO A 648 25.11 3.70 22.07
N ASN A 649 24.46 3.46 23.21
CA ASN A 649 25.13 3.27 24.50
C ASN A 649 25.44 1.79 24.81
N ALA A 650 25.01 0.84 23.98
CA ALA A 650 25.23 -0.58 24.22
C ALA A 650 26.67 -0.97 23.91
N LYS A 651 27.31 -1.68 24.84
CA LYS A 651 28.63 -2.27 24.61
C LYS A 651 28.47 -3.56 23.81
N PHE A 652 28.89 -3.58 22.55
CA PHE A 652 28.80 -4.78 21.71
C PHE A 652 30.10 -5.10 20.97
N ALA A 653 30.24 -6.37 20.57
CA ALA A 653 31.31 -6.86 19.71
C ALA A 653 30.79 -7.94 18.75
N VAL A 654 31.50 -8.15 17.65
CA VAL A 654 31.27 -9.22 16.68
C VAL A 654 32.44 -10.21 16.78
N LEU A 655 32.16 -11.49 16.99
CA LEU A 655 33.18 -12.55 17.01
C LEU A 655 33.16 -13.31 15.69
N GLU A 656 34.30 -13.40 15.01
CA GLU A 656 34.46 -14.12 13.76
C GLU A 656 35.50 -15.23 13.94
N ALA A 657 35.15 -16.46 13.55
CA ALA A 657 36.05 -17.60 13.67
C ALA A 657 37.21 -17.55 12.68
N ARG A 658 36.99 -16.93 11.51
CA ARG A 658 38.00 -16.73 10.46
C ARG A 658 38.90 -15.53 10.74
N HIS A 659 39.99 -15.46 9.98
CA HIS A 659 40.94 -14.34 9.99
C HIS A 659 40.46 -13.12 9.18
N GLU A 660 39.33 -13.23 8.49
CA GLU A 660 38.82 -12.23 7.54
C GLU A 660 37.29 -12.07 7.61
N LEU A 661 36.81 -10.94 7.09
CA LEU A 661 35.39 -10.63 6.89
C LEU A 661 34.81 -11.44 5.72
N GLY A 662 33.51 -11.77 5.75
CA GLY A 662 32.77 -12.11 4.52
C GLY A 662 31.86 -13.33 4.60
N GLY A 663 32.12 -14.25 5.55
CA GLY A 663 31.35 -15.48 5.69
C GLY A 663 31.38 -16.31 4.40
N THR A 664 30.21 -16.62 3.82
CA THR A 664 30.07 -17.39 2.57
C THR A 664 30.99 -16.89 1.46
N TRP A 665 31.07 -15.57 1.27
CA TRP A 665 31.82 -14.96 0.17
C TRP A 665 33.34 -15.05 0.35
N SER A 666 33.80 -15.24 1.58
CA SER A 666 35.20 -15.56 1.89
C SER A 666 35.49 -17.07 1.79
N GLN A 667 34.48 -17.94 1.96
CA GLN A 667 34.64 -19.39 1.93
C GLN A 667 34.70 -19.97 0.52
N PHE A 668 33.75 -19.61 -0.34
CA PHE A 668 33.66 -20.19 -1.67
C PHE A 668 34.62 -19.47 -2.62
N LYS A 669 35.61 -20.20 -3.14
CA LYS A 669 36.66 -19.68 -4.02
C LYS A 669 36.65 -20.26 -5.44
N TYR A 670 35.60 -21.01 -5.80
CA TYR A 670 35.50 -21.61 -7.13
C TYR A 670 35.33 -20.56 -8.24
N PRO A 671 35.71 -20.84 -9.50
CA PRO A 671 35.59 -19.89 -10.60
C PRO A 671 34.14 -19.43 -10.83
N GLY A 672 33.96 -18.13 -10.96
CA GLY A 672 32.65 -17.54 -11.27
C GLY A 672 31.70 -17.35 -10.08
N VAL A 673 32.11 -17.68 -8.84
CA VAL A 673 31.27 -17.48 -7.62
C VAL A 673 30.54 -16.15 -7.70
N ARG A 674 29.20 -16.21 -7.57
CA ARG A 674 28.30 -15.06 -7.70
C ARG A 674 27.04 -15.25 -6.86
N SER A 675 26.28 -14.19 -6.70
CA SER A 675 24.95 -14.30 -6.11
C SER A 675 23.94 -14.91 -7.07
N ASP A 676 23.02 -15.72 -6.53
CA ASP A 676 21.80 -16.18 -7.19
C ASP A 676 20.61 -15.27 -6.88
N SER A 677 20.87 -14.11 -6.26
CA SER A 677 19.88 -13.11 -5.86
C SER A 677 20.33 -11.72 -6.33
N ASP A 678 19.39 -10.80 -6.54
CA ASP A 678 19.72 -9.46 -6.98
C ASP A 678 20.37 -8.62 -5.88
N LEU A 679 21.28 -7.72 -6.25
CA LEU A 679 21.98 -6.84 -5.32
C LEU A 679 21.17 -5.64 -4.85
N HIS A 680 20.12 -5.27 -5.56
CA HIS A 680 19.24 -4.19 -5.12
C HIS A 680 18.55 -4.57 -3.79
N THR A 681 18.33 -5.86 -3.55
CA THR A 681 17.78 -6.41 -2.30
C THR A 681 18.82 -7.13 -1.43
N LEU A 682 19.91 -7.68 -1.99
CA LEU A 682 21.03 -8.23 -1.22
C LEU A 682 21.88 -7.15 -0.54
N GLY A 683 22.03 -5.98 -1.16
CA GLY A 683 22.62 -4.81 -0.51
C GLY A 683 21.82 -4.39 0.73
N PHE A 684 22.49 -3.80 1.71
CA PHE A 684 21.86 -3.27 2.91
C PHE A 684 20.98 -2.06 2.60
N ASN A 685 19.85 -1.94 3.30
CA ASN A 685 18.95 -0.79 3.14
C ASN A 685 19.63 0.54 3.54
N PHE A 686 20.50 0.51 4.55
CA PHE A 686 21.27 1.67 5.01
C PHE A 686 22.51 1.94 4.15
N HIS A 687 22.91 1.00 3.30
CA HIS A 687 24.01 1.18 2.35
C HIS A 687 23.65 0.55 0.99
N PRO A 688 22.73 1.15 0.21
CA PRO A 688 22.23 0.54 -1.00
C PRO A 688 23.33 0.27 -2.02
N TRP A 689 23.20 -0.85 -2.74
CA TRP A 689 24.10 -1.21 -3.82
C TRP A 689 23.97 -0.23 -5.00
N ARG A 690 25.09 0.32 -5.47
CA ARG A 690 25.11 1.36 -6.51
C ARG A 690 25.55 0.87 -7.89
N ALA A 691 26.19 -0.29 -7.99
CA ALA A 691 26.60 -0.80 -9.29
C ALA A 691 25.37 -1.19 -10.13
N LYS A 692 25.51 -1.07 -11.46
CA LYS A 692 24.39 -1.23 -12.40
C LYS A 692 23.93 -2.68 -12.53
N ASN A 693 24.85 -3.63 -12.36
CA ASN A 693 24.61 -5.05 -12.53
C ASN A 693 23.80 -5.64 -11.34
N PRO A 694 22.62 -6.24 -11.58
CA PRO A 694 21.83 -6.88 -10.54
C PRO A 694 22.51 -8.12 -9.94
N ILE A 695 23.32 -8.86 -10.70
CA ILE A 695 24.06 -10.03 -10.21
C ILE A 695 25.54 -9.69 -10.11
N ALA A 696 26.13 -9.84 -8.92
CA ALA A 696 27.56 -9.60 -8.70
C ALA A 696 28.34 -10.87 -8.48
N SER A 697 29.60 -10.81 -8.90
CA SER A 697 30.65 -11.72 -8.46
C SER A 697 30.86 -11.66 -6.94
N GLY A 698 31.39 -12.75 -6.39
CA GLY A 698 31.77 -12.83 -4.99
C GLY A 698 32.78 -11.76 -4.59
N GLU A 699 33.71 -11.40 -5.49
CA GLU A 699 34.69 -10.32 -5.27
C GLU A 699 34.03 -8.95 -5.06
N SER A 700 33.06 -8.60 -5.91
CA SER A 700 32.30 -7.36 -5.76
C SER A 700 31.53 -7.34 -4.44
N ILE A 701 30.94 -8.48 -4.04
CA ILE A 701 30.21 -8.58 -2.76
C ILE A 701 31.17 -8.45 -1.56
N MET A 702 32.36 -9.04 -1.64
CA MET A 702 33.41 -8.90 -0.62
C MET A 702 33.86 -7.45 -0.50
N SER A 703 34.12 -6.78 -1.63
CA SER A 703 34.52 -5.37 -1.67
C SER A 703 33.44 -4.47 -1.03
N TYR A 704 32.17 -4.71 -1.37
CA TYR A 704 31.05 -4.00 -0.78
C TYR A 704 30.89 -4.24 0.73
N LEU A 705 31.11 -5.47 1.21
CA LEU A 705 31.07 -5.78 2.64
C LEU A 705 32.19 -5.07 3.40
N GLN A 706 33.41 -5.08 2.85
CA GLN A 706 34.57 -4.37 3.42
C GLN A 706 34.34 -2.86 3.44
N GLU A 707 33.88 -2.27 2.32
CA GLU A 707 33.52 -0.86 2.23
C GLU A 707 32.45 -0.50 3.27
N THR A 708 31.40 -1.33 3.40
CA THR A 708 30.34 -1.10 4.38
C THR A 708 30.87 -1.15 5.80
N ALA A 709 31.66 -2.18 6.15
CA ALA A 709 32.21 -2.32 7.48
C ALA A 709 33.10 -1.14 7.86
N HIS A 710 33.97 -0.70 6.95
CA HIS A 710 34.84 0.45 7.16
C HIS A 710 34.06 1.78 7.26
N LYS A 711 33.07 2.00 6.36
CA LYS A 711 32.27 3.22 6.32
C LYS A 711 31.52 3.52 7.61
N PHE A 712 31.10 2.48 8.33
CA PHE A 712 30.36 2.59 9.58
C PHE A 712 31.20 2.20 10.81
N ASP A 713 32.52 2.11 10.68
CA ASP A 713 33.46 1.75 11.75
C ASP A 713 33.14 0.42 12.45
N LEU A 714 32.51 -0.52 11.73
CA LEU A 714 32.11 -1.83 12.25
C LEU A 714 33.30 -2.78 12.31
N ASP A 715 34.29 -2.60 11.45
CA ASP A 715 35.58 -3.30 11.46
C ASP A 715 36.26 -3.25 12.84
N LYS A 716 36.22 -2.08 13.51
CA LYS A 716 36.73 -1.88 14.87
C LYS A 716 35.99 -2.67 15.95
N LYS A 717 34.80 -3.20 15.64
CA LYS A 717 33.97 -4.01 16.53
C LYS A 717 34.16 -5.51 16.29
N ILE A 718 34.84 -5.91 15.22
CA ILE A 718 35.04 -7.32 14.86
C ILE A 718 36.30 -7.86 15.53
N ARG A 719 36.20 -9.06 16.10
CA ARG A 719 37.30 -9.83 16.64
C ARG A 719 37.47 -11.10 15.80
N TYR A 720 38.46 -11.08 14.92
CA TYR A 720 38.82 -12.22 14.08
C TYR A 720 39.50 -13.33 14.87
N ASN A 721 39.49 -14.54 14.32
CA ASN A 721 40.01 -15.76 14.93
C ASN A 721 39.41 -16.13 16.29
N HIS A 722 38.18 -15.70 16.56
CA HIS A 722 37.41 -16.01 17.77
C HIS A 722 36.31 -17.04 17.44
N LYS A 723 36.63 -18.34 17.53
CA LYS A 723 35.65 -19.42 17.30
C LYS A 723 34.88 -19.70 18.60
N VAL A 724 33.58 -19.40 18.60
CA VAL A 724 32.67 -19.78 19.70
C VAL A 724 32.45 -21.28 19.69
N MET A 725 32.64 -21.92 20.84
CA MET A 725 32.52 -23.38 21.00
C MET A 725 31.23 -23.77 21.72
N ALA A 726 30.91 -23.05 22.80
CA ALA A 726 29.72 -23.30 23.62
C ALA A 726 29.18 -21.98 24.20
N ALA A 727 27.88 -21.95 24.50
CA ALA A 727 27.26 -20.89 25.27
C ALA A 727 26.27 -21.47 26.29
N ASP A 728 26.32 -20.94 27.51
CA ASP A 728 25.50 -21.36 28.64
C ASP A 728 24.76 -20.16 29.24
N TRP A 729 23.44 -20.19 29.20
CA TRP A 729 22.62 -19.17 29.85
C TRP A 729 22.62 -19.43 31.36
N ARG A 730 22.99 -18.41 32.12
CA ARG A 730 22.98 -18.39 33.58
C ARG A 730 21.71 -17.67 34.05
N SER A 731 20.74 -18.43 34.54
CA SER A 731 19.45 -17.87 34.99
C SER A 731 19.59 -17.03 36.25
N ASP A 732 20.54 -17.35 37.12
CA ASP A 732 20.90 -16.54 38.31
C ASP A 732 21.50 -15.17 37.90
N GLN A 733 22.35 -15.15 36.88
CA GLN A 733 23.04 -13.92 36.44
C GLN A 733 22.33 -13.18 35.30
N GLN A 734 21.28 -13.79 34.73
CA GLN A 734 20.55 -13.31 33.55
C GLN A 734 21.46 -12.96 32.36
N ARG A 735 22.48 -13.80 32.11
CA ARG A 735 23.50 -13.60 31.06
C ARG A 735 23.97 -14.91 30.46
N TRP A 736 24.43 -14.83 29.21
CA TRP A 736 25.17 -15.88 28.54
C TRP A 736 26.64 -15.86 28.93
N ARG A 737 27.16 -17.02 29.35
CA ARG A 737 28.59 -17.34 29.42
C ARG A 737 28.99 -18.00 28.10
N VAL A 738 29.92 -17.40 27.37
CA VAL A 738 30.31 -17.83 26.02
C VAL A 738 31.77 -18.27 26.02
N ASP A 739 32.01 -19.56 25.74
CA ASP A 739 33.34 -20.15 25.64
C ASP A 739 33.90 -19.98 24.22
N VAL A 740 35.02 -19.28 24.11
CA VAL A 740 35.62 -18.90 22.83
C VAL A 740 37.06 -19.39 22.74
N ARG A 741 37.37 -20.05 21.64
CA ARG A 741 38.74 -20.40 21.27
C ARG A 741 39.32 -19.30 20.40
N VAL A 742 40.42 -18.70 20.84
CA VAL A 742 41.14 -17.64 20.13
C VAL A 742 42.47 -18.20 19.61
N GLY A 743 42.69 -18.16 18.30
CA GLY A 743 43.93 -18.61 17.68
C GLY A 743 44.57 -17.51 16.86
N ASN A 744 45.71 -16.97 17.28
CA ASN A 744 46.29 -15.79 16.62
C ASN A 744 47.58 -16.03 15.83
N ASP A 745 48.25 -17.19 15.91
CA ASP A 745 49.55 -17.38 15.24
C ASP A 745 49.78 -18.85 14.84
N VAL A 746 50.45 -19.09 13.71
CA VAL A 746 50.99 -20.40 13.33
C VAL A 746 52.05 -20.81 14.38
N GLY A 747 51.82 -21.93 15.08
CA GLY A 747 52.78 -22.49 16.05
C GLY A 747 52.56 -22.13 17.53
N ARG A 748 51.47 -21.44 17.90
CA ARG A 748 51.06 -21.24 19.30
C ARG A 748 49.76 -21.99 19.64
N GLU A 749 49.67 -22.51 20.85
CA GLU A 749 48.47 -23.19 21.35
C GLU A 749 47.26 -22.22 21.40
N PRO A 750 46.06 -22.64 20.95
CA PRO A 750 44.85 -21.82 21.01
C PRO A 750 44.48 -21.49 22.45
N ARG A 751 44.33 -20.20 22.77
CA ARG A 751 43.86 -19.78 24.10
C ARG A 751 42.35 -19.90 24.21
N ARG A 752 41.85 -20.29 25.38
CA ARG A 752 40.41 -20.26 25.70
C ARG A 752 40.10 -18.98 26.46
N VAL A 753 39.09 -18.24 26.02
CA VAL A 753 38.62 -16.98 26.61
C VAL A 753 37.12 -17.10 26.88
N VAL A 754 36.66 -16.51 27.97
CA VAL A 754 35.24 -16.47 28.33
C VAL A 754 34.70 -15.06 28.17
N TYR A 755 33.55 -14.96 27.49
CA TYR A 755 32.81 -13.72 27.33
C TYR A 755 31.47 -13.81 28.03
N TRP A 756 31.01 -12.70 28.60
CA TRP A 756 29.71 -12.58 29.23
C TRP A 756 28.84 -11.58 28.47
N THR A 757 27.60 -11.95 28.15
CA THR A 757 26.68 -11.07 27.41
C THR A 757 25.24 -11.18 27.85
N LYS A 758 24.45 -10.10 27.80
CA LYS A 758 23.01 -10.16 28.08
C LYS A 758 22.24 -10.74 26.89
N TRP A 759 22.66 -10.39 25.68
CA TRP A 759 22.09 -10.87 24.42
C TRP A 759 23.14 -11.55 23.54
N LEU A 760 22.74 -12.65 22.92
CA LEU A 760 23.54 -13.38 21.95
C LEU A 760 22.80 -13.39 20.60
N ILE A 761 23.42 -12.84 19.56
CA ILE A 761 22.84 -12.76 18.22
C ILE A 761 23.66 -13.61 17.24
N MET A 762 23.02 -14.58 16.63
CA MET A 762 23.65 -15.57 15.76
C MET A 762 23.55 -15.15 14.30
N GLY A 763 24.65 -14.59 13.79
CA GLY A 763 24.91 -14.28 12.39
C GLY A 763 25.75 -15.35 11.67
N THR A 764 25.77 -16.58 12.20
CA THR A 764 26.64 -17.69 11.76
C THR A 764 26.28 -18.28 10.40
N GLY A 765 25.13 -17.91 9.83
CA GLY A 765 24.57 -18.59 8.67
C GLY A 765 24.19 -20.04 9.00
N TYR A 766 24.09 -20.85 7.96
CA TYR A 766 23.62 -22.25 8.08
C TYR A 766 24.56 -23.26 7.41
N TYR A 767 25.78 -22.89 7.04
CA TYR A 767 26.75 -23.81 6.43
C TYR A 767 27.71 -24.37 7.47
N ASN A 768 28.08 -25.64 7.31
CA ASN A 768 29.25 -26.19 7.97
C ASN A 768 30.50 -25.75 7.20
N TYR A 769 31.31 -24.89 7.79
CA TYR A 769 32.54 -24.39 7.17
C TYR A 769 33.69 -25.40 7.25
N ASP A 770 33.59 -26.38 8.14
CA ASP A 770 34.67 -27.35 8.39
C ASP A 770 34.58 -28.57 7.44
N GLU A 771 33.37 -28.95 7.01
CA GLU A 771 33.15 -30.19 6.23
C GLU A 771 32.09 -30.01 5.11
N PRO A 772 32.33 -30.55 3.91
CA PRO A 772 31.36 -30.52 2.81
C PRO A 772 30.22 -31.51 3.06
N LEU A 773 29.20 -31.50 2.18
CA LEU A 773 28.18 -32.54 2.20
C LEU A 773 28.77 -33.85 1.66
N HIS A 774 28.82 -34.89 2.48
CA HIS A 774 29.26 -36.20 2.03
C HIS A 774 28.21 -36.84 1.11
N ALA A 775 28.45 -36.82 -0.20
CA ALA A 775 27.63 -37.52 -1.18
C ALA A 775 28.20 -38.91 -1.43
N ASN A 776 27.36 -39.95 -1.29
CA ASN A 776 27.76 -41.31 -1.62
C ASN A 776 27.80 -41.46 -3.16
N ILE A 777 29.01 -41.49 -3.73
CA ILE A 777 29.26 -41.68 -5.16
C ILE A 777 30.00 -43.03 -5.32
N PRO A 778 29.35 -44.06 -5.89
CA PRO A 778 29.95 -45.39 -6.00
C PRO A 778 31.28 -45.37 -6.78
N GLY A 779 32.31 -45.98 -6.22
CA GLY A 779 33.62 -46.13 -6.88
C GLY A 779 34.46 -44.85 -6.97
N ILE A 780 34.08 -43.75 -6.30
CA ILE A 780 34.80 -42.46 -6.38
C ILE A 780 36.29 -42.59 -6.03
N ASP A 781 36.64 -43.49 -5.11
CA ASP A 781 38.01 -43.76 -4.66
C ASP A 781 38.87 -44.46 -5.74
N ASN A 782 38.25 -45.03 -6.77
CA ASN A 782 38.96 -45.69 -7.88
C ASN A 782 39.50 -44.68 -8.91
N PHE A 783 38.99 -43.44 -8.90
CA PHE A 783 39.35 -42.42 -9.88
C PHE A 783 40.81 -41.99 -9.71
N GLN A 784 41.59 -42.06 -10.80
CA GLN A 784 43.01 -41.69 -10.78
C GLN A 784 43.23 -40.19 -11.02
N GLY A 785 42.20 -39.48 -11.50
CA GLY A 785 42.23 -38.03 -11.67
C GLY A 785 41.96 -37.26 -10.37
N LYS A 786 41.73 -35.94 -10.48
CA LYS A 786 41.52 -35.08 -9.30
C LYS A 786 40.03 -34.93 -8.98
N VAL A 787 39.62 -35.26 -7.74
CA VAL A 787 38.28 -34.97 -7.22
C VAL A 787 38.30 -33.64 -6.47
N VAL A 788 37.36 -32.75 -6.81
CA VAL A 788 37.29 -31.38 -6.27
C VAL A 788 35.89 -31.09 -5.75
N HIS A 789 35.80 -30.58 -4.53
CA HIS A 789 34.53 -30.10 -3.98
C HIS A 789 34.46 -28.55 -4.06
N PRO A 790 33.41 -27.95 -4.63
CA PRO A 790 33.32 -26.50 -4.83
C PRO A 790 33.51 -25.63 -3.57
N GLN A 791 33.10 -26.14 -2.40
CA GLN A 791 33.28 -25.43 -1.12
C GLN A 791 34.74 -25.26 -0.69
N PHE A 792 35.62 -26.17 -1.11
CA PHE A 792 37.04 -26.19 -0.78
C PHE A 792 37.84 -26.24 -2.08
N TRP A 793 37.59 -25.27 -2.95
CA TRP A 793 38.22 -25.21 -4.26
C TRP A 793 39.73 -24.98 -4.13
N PRO A 794 40.60 -25.83 -4.71
CA PRO A 794 42.03 -25.61 -4.69
C PRO A 794 42.41 -24.40 -5.53
N GLU A 795 43.14 -23.44 -4.94
CA GLU A 795 43.55 -22.19 -5.62
C GLU A 795 44.51 -22.44 -6.79
N ASP A 796 45.26 -23.54 -6.74
CA ASP A 796 46.27 -23.94 -7.72
C ASP A 796 45.74 -24.96 -8.76
N LEU A 797 44.42 -25.17 -8.84
CA LEU A 797 43.85 -26.15 -9.76
C LEU A 797 43.99 -25.73 -11.23
N ASP A 798 44.94 -26.33 -11.95
CA ASP A 798 45.02 -26.21 -13.41
C ASP A 798 44.07 -27.19 -14.12
N TYR A 799 43.07 -26.62 -14.78
CA TYR A 799 42.08 -27.34 -15.58
C TYR A 799 42.11 -26.99 -17.08
N LYS A 800 43.09 -26.19 -17.53
CA LYS A 800 43.14 -25.75 -18.94
C LYS A 800 43.36 -26.95 -19.86
N GLY A 801 42.56 -27.05 -20.91
CA GLY A 801 42.61 -28.16 -21.88
C GLY A 801 42.18 -29.53 -21.35
N LYS A 802 41.83 -29.67 -20.06
CA LYS A 802 41.43 -30.94 -19.45
C LYS A 802 39.94 -31.26 -19.67
N LYS A 803 39.58 -32.54 -19.53
CA LYS A 803 38.19 -33.02 -19.48
C LYS A 803 37.68 -32.97 -18.04
N MET A 804 36.54 -32.33 -17.81
CA MET A 804 35.97 -32.16 -16.48
C MET A 804 34.52 -32.62 -16.44
N ILE A 805 34.13 -33.31 -15.37
CA ILE A 805 32.72 -33.62 -15.10
C ILE A 805 32.27 -32.87 -13.85
N VAL A 806 31.19 -32.10 -13.96
CA VAL A 806 30.55 -31.44 -12.82
C VAL A 806 29.27 -32.20 -12.44
N ILE A 807 29.29 -32.86 -11.28
CA ILE A 807 28.16 -33.65 -10.77
C ILE A 807 27.21 -32.72 -10.00
N GLY A 808 26.03 -32.46 -10.57
CA GLY A 808 24.98 -31.65 -9.97
C GLY A 808 24.38 -30.65 -10.94
N SER A 809 23.17 -30.17 -10.63
CA SER A 809 22.40 -29.22 -11.46
C SER A 809 21.99 -27.95 -10.71
N GLY A 810 22.53 -27.73 -9.51
CA GLY A 810 22.17 -26.59 -8.66
C GLY A 810 22.87 -25.29 -9.05
N ALA A 811 22.66 -24.24 -8.25
CA ALA A 811 23.24 -22.91 -8.47
C ALA A 811 24.77 -22.91 -8.62
N THR A 812 25.46 -23.79 -7.88
CA THR A 812 26.92 -23.96 -8.00
C THR A 812 27.32 -24.41 -9.40
N THR A 813 26.63 -25.39 -10.00
CA THR A 813 26.93 -25.85 -11.36
C THR A 813 26.60 -24.78 -12.40
N VAL A 814 25.43 -24.15 -12.28
CA VAL A 814 24.98 -23.07 -13.20
C VAL A 814 25.95 -21.88 -13.20
N THR A 815 26.69 -21.71 -12.12
CA THR A 815 27.74 -20.69 -11.98
C THR A 815 29.09 -21.17 -12.49
N LEU A 816 29.49 -22.40 -12.15
CA LEU A 816 30.77 -22.98 -12.55
C LEU A 816 30.89 -23.18 -14.06
N LEU A 817 29.86 -23.73 -14.70
CA LEU A 817 29.91 -24.16 -16.09
C LEU A 817 30.40 -23.05 -17.05
N PRO A 818 29.79 -21.84 -17.10
CA PRO A 818 30.28 -20.77 -17.96
C PRO A 818 31.69 -20.32 -17.59
N ALA A 819 32.00 -20.19 -16.29
CA ALA A 819 33.33 -19.74 -15.84
C ALA A 819 34.46 -20.73 -16.18
N LEU A 820 34.17 -22.03 -16.19
CA LEU A 820 35.12 -23.07 -16.62
C LEU A 820 35.38 -23.02 -18.13
N VAL A 821 34.32 -22.82 -18.93
CA VAL A 821 34.43 -22.64 -20.38
C VAL A 821 35.31 -21.43 -20.72
N ASP A 822 35.03 -20.28 -20.10
CA ASP A 822 35.79 -19.04 -20.30
C ASP A 822 37.22 -19.16 -19.76
N GLY A 823 37.42 -19.92 -18.68
CA GLY A 823 38.73 -20.19 -18.07
C GLY A 823 39.63 -21.12 -18.89
N GLY A 824 39.14 -21.68 -20.00
CA GLY A 824 39.94 -22.46 -20.94
C GLY A 824 39.94 -23.97 -20.69
N VAL A 825 38.91 -24.52 -20.05
CA VAL A 825 38.71 -25.98 -19.98
C VAL A 825 38.69 -26.59 -21.39
N GLY A 826 39.17 -27.83 -21.54
CA GLY A 826 39.15 -28.54 -22.82
C GLY A 826 37.72 -28.99 -23.18
N SER A 827 37.07 -29.67 -22.22
CA SER A 827 35.66 -30.04 -22.29
C SER A 827 35.10 -30.15 -20.88
N VAL A 828 33.86 -29.72 -20.67
CA VAL A 828 33.15 -29.82 -19.39
C VAL A 828 31.77 -30.41 -19.56
N THR A 829 31.47 -31.47 -18.83
CA THR A 829 30.18 -32.15 -18.85
C THR A 829 29.44 -31.94 -17.54
N GLN A 830 28.28 -31.27 -17.58
CA GLN A 830 27.33 -31.25 -16.47
C GLN A 830 26.60 -32.59 -16.41
N LEU A 831 26.90 -33.40 -15.38
CA LEU A 831 26.17 -34.62 -15.10
C LEU A 831 25.09 -34.35 -14.07
N GLN A 832 23.83 -34.47 -14.48
CA GLN A 832 22.68 -34.20 -13.62
C GLN A 832 21.74 -35.40 -13.50
N ARG A 833 21.31 -35.70 -12.28
CA ARG A 833 20.25 -36.69 -12.04
C ARG A 833 18.86 -36.12 -12.29
N SER A 834 18.64 -34.87 -11.90
CA SER A 834 17.36 -34.19 -12.02
C SER A 834 17.62 -32.76 -12.53
N PRO A 835 17.03 -32.36 -13.66
CA PRO A 835 17.16 -31.00 -14.18
C PRO A 835 16.69 -29.94 -13.18
N SER A 836 17.30 -28.76 -13.21
CA SER A 836 16.86 -27.59 -12.46
C SER A 836 16.19 -26.55 -13.35
N TYR A 837 15.27 -25.76 -12.78
CA TYR A 837 14.80 -24.55 -13.44
C TYR A 837 15.90 -23.48 -13.43
N VAL A 838 16.28 -23.00 -14.61
CA VAL A 838 17.27 -21.93 -14.82
C VAL A 838 16.59 -20.76 -15.51
N MET A 839 16.81 -19.53 -15.02
CA MET A 839 16.24 -18.31 -15.58
C MET A 839 17.32 -17.26 -15.80
N SER A 840 17.28 -16.61 -16.96
CA SER A 840 18.16 -15.50 -17.31
C SER A 840 17.70 -14.19 -16.68
N LEU A 841 18.66 -13.40 -16.19
CA LEU A 841 18.46 -12.04 -15.70
C LEU A 841 19.44 -11.09 -16.39
N ALA A 842 18.91 -10.10 -17.10
CA ALA A 842 19.72 -9.10 -17.79
C ALA A 842 20.56 -8.28 -16.81
N GLN A 843 21.82 -7.98 -17.17
CA GLN A 843 22.71 -7.18 -16.34
C GLN A 843 22.64 -5.67 -16.59
N ASP A 844 22.17 -5.24 -17.76
CA ASP A 844 21.91 -3.84 -18.08
C ASP A 844 20.45 -3.67 -18.54
N ASP A 845 19.57 -3.33 -17.60
CA ASP A 845 18.12 -3.19 -17.82
C ASP A 845 17.59 -1.79 -17.48
N ALA A 846 18.48 -0.79 -17.45
CA ALA A 846 18.13 0.55 -16.99
C ALA A 846 16.95 1.13 -17.77
N ALA A 847 15.86 1.41 -17.06
CA ALA A 847 14.69 2.01 -17.68
C ALA A 847 15.00 3.45 -18.12
N TRP A 848 14.32 3.94 -19.16
CA TRP A 848 14.57 5.26 -19.76
C TRP A 848 14.53 6.43 -18.75
N PHE A 849 13.71 6.33 -17.70
CA PHE A 849 13.57 7.37 -16.68
C PHE A 849 14.72 7.40 -15.67
N GLU A 850 15.48 6.31 -15.53
CA GLU A 850 16.64 6.22 -14.63
C GLU A 850 17.74 7.21 -15.02
N LYS A 851 17.78 7.63 -16.29
CA LYS A 851 18.73 8.64 -16.76
C LYS A 851 18.48 10.03 -16.14
N TYR A 852 17.23 10.33 -15.76
CA TYR A 852 16.82 11.68 -15.34
C TYR A 852 16.40 11.75 -13.87
N ALA A 853 16.14 10.60 -13.24
CA ALA A 853 15.66 10.57 -11.89
C ALA A 853 16.81 10.68 -10.85
N PRO A 854 16.56 11.27 -9.66
CA PRO A 854 17.58 11.31 -8.61
C PRO A 854 18.01 9.92 -8.14
N GLU A 855 19.31 9.73 -7.84
CA GLU A 855 19.89 8.45 -7.42
C GLU A 855 19.16 7.82 -6.23
N TRP A 856 18.82 8.62 -5.20
CA TRP A 856 18.09 8.13 -4.02
C TRP A 856 16.73 7.52 -4.39
N PHE A 857 16.07 8.04 -5.43
CA PHE A 857 14.79 7.54 -5.89
C PHE A 857 14.98 6.26 -6.70
N ILE A 858 15.98 6.21 -7.58
CA ILE A 858 16.33 5.01 -8.37
C ILE A 858 16.63 3.85 -7.43
N LEU A 859 17.48 4.06 -6.43
CA LEU A 859 17.86 3.01 -5.47
C LEU A 859 16.64 2.46 -4.70
N ARG A 860 15.72 3.35 -4.27
CA ARG A 860 14.48 2.93 -3.60
C ARG A 860 13.51 2.22 -4.55
N TYR A 861 13.37 2.73 -5.77
CA TYR A 861 12.51 2.16 -6.79
C TYR A 861 13.00 0.76 -7.18
N LYS A 862 14.29 0.59 -7.52
CA LYS A 862 14.87 -0.70 -7.86
C LYS A 862 14.72 -1.68 -6.71
N ARG A 863 15.10 -1.31 -5.49
CA ARG A 863 14.89 -2.18 -4.32
C ARG A 863 13.43 -2.62 -4.17
N PHE A 864 12.47 -1.71 -4.37
CA PHE A 864 11.05 -2.04 -4.31
C PHE A 864 10.63 -3.01 -5.43
N MET A 865 10.98 -2.73 -6.69
CA MET A 865 10.63 -3.58 -7.83
C MET A 865 11.27 -4.96 -7.75
N PHE A 866 12.56 -5.02 -7.39
CA PHE A 866 13.29 -6.27 -7.18
C PHE A 866 12.87 -7.00 -5.90
N THR A 867 12.07 -6.38 -5.02
CA THR A 867 11.36 -7.09 -3.95
C THR A 867 10.00 -7.60 -4.44
N LEU A 868 9.24 -6.76 -5.14
CA LEU A 868 7.85 -7.06 -5.53
C LEU A 868 7.77 -8.09 -6.66
N ILE A 869 8.53 -7.93 -7.74
CA ILE A 869 8.46 -8.81 -8.93
C ILE A 869 8.80 -10.26 -8.55
N PRO A 870 9.90 -10.57 -7.84
CA PRO A 870 10.19 -11.95 -7.45
C PRO A 870 9.13 -12.56 -6.53
N ILE A 871 8.50 -11.77 -5.65
CA ILE A 871 7.39 -12.24 -4.81
C ILE A 871 6.17 -12.61 -5.69
N LEU A 872 5.81 -11.77 -6.66
CA LEU A 872 4.72 -12.06 -7.59
C LEU A 872 5.02 -13.30 -8.43
N LEU A 873 6.26 -13.42 -8.93
CA LEU A 873 6.70 -14.61 -9.68
C LEU A 873 6.64 -15.87 -8.81
N TYR A 874 7.10 -15.79 -7.56
CA TYR A 874 7.01 -16.89 -6.60
C TYR A 874 5.54 -17.29 -6.36
N LYS A 875 4.65 -16.33 -6.08
CA LYS A 875 3.22 -16.64 -5.89
C LYS A 875 2.57 -17.20 -7.15
N LEU A 876 2.93 -16.72 -8.35
CA LEU A 876 2.51 -17.30 -9.64
C LEU A 876 2.96 -18.76 -9.77
N CYS A 877 4.22 -19.06 -9.43
CA CYS A 877 4.74 -20.42 -9.46
C CYS A 877 4.02 -21.36 -8.48
N ILE A 878 3.67 -20.88 -7.29
CA ILE A 878 2.96 -21.69 -6.29
C ILE A 878 1.48 -21.85 -6.63
N TRP A 879 0.79 -20.82 -7.11
CA TRP A 879 -0.64 -20.86 -7.42
C TRP A 879 -0.94 -21.50 -8.78
N PHE A 880 -0.05 -21.33 -9.76
CA PHE A 880 -0.23 -21.82 -11.13
C PHE A 880 1.00 -22.60 -11.64
N PRO A 881 1.39 -23.70 -10.97
CA PRO A 881 2.66 -24.39 -11.21
C PRO A 881 2.81 -24.94 -12.64
N PHE A 882 1.72 -25.45 -13.24
CA PHE A 882 1.75 -26.01 -14.59
C PHE A 882 2.00 -24.95 -15.66
N ILE A 883 1.37 -23.77 -15.52
CA ILE A 883 1.55 -22.64 -16.43
C ILE A 883 2.98 -22.09 -16.28
N ALA A 884 3.41 -21.87 -15.03
CA ALA A 884 4.75 -21.38 -14.73
C ALA A 884 5.85 -22.31 -15.28
N SER A 885 5.70 -23.63 -15.09
CA SER A 885 6.63 -24.63 -15.63
C SER A 885 6.77 -24.54 -17.15
N LYS A 886 5.64 -24.52 -17.89
CA LYS A 886 5.66 -24.38 -19.35
C LYS A 886 6.35 -23.09 -19.81
N LEU A 887 6.07 -21.97 -19.15
CA LEU A 887 6.68 -20.68 -19.47
C LEU A 887 8.19 -20.67 -19.23
N LEU A 888 8.65 -21.21 -18.10
CA LEU A 888 10.07 -21.28 -17.75
C LEU A 888 10.84 -22.18 -18.72
N VAL A 889 10.31 -23.36 -19.03
CA VAL A 889 10.93 -24.29 -20.01
C VAL A 889 10.97 -23.67 -21.40
N LYS A 890 9.88 -23.01 -21.84
CA LYS A 890 9.83 -22.32 -23.13
C LYS A 890 10.87 -21.20 -23.22
N LYS A 891 11.04 -20.42 -22.15
CA LYS A 891 12.08 -19.37 -22.10
C LYS A 891 13.49 -19.95 -22.15
N ALA A 892 13.77 -20.99 -21.38
CA ALA A 892 15.06 -21.67 -21.43
C ALA A 892 15.37 -22.24 -22.84
N ALA A 893 14.37 -22.86 -23.48
CA ALA A 893 14.49 -23.36 -24.85
C ALA A 893 14.83 -22.26 -25.87
N ALA A 894 14.33 -21.04 -25.68
CA ALA A 894 14.59 -19.92 -26.58
C ALA A 894 16.02 -19.34 -26.46
N GLU A 895 16.72 -19.61 -25.36
CA GLU A 895 18.12 -19.17 -25.15
C GLU A 895 19.16 -20.24 -25.52
N LEU A 896 18.72 -21.47 -25.80
CA LEU A 896 19.57 -22.57 -26.21
C LEU A 896 19.83 -22.57 -27.73
N PRO A 897 20.88 -23.27 -28.21
CA PRO A 897 21.07 -23.51 -29.63
C PRO A 897 19.83 -24.18 -30.27
N PRO A 898 19.48 -23.89 -31.54
CA PRO A 898 18.22 -24.33 -32.17
C PRO A 898 17.95 -25.84 -32.10
N ASP A 899 18.99 -26.67 -32.19
CA ASP A 899 18.89 -28.14 -32.21
C ASP A 899 19.20 -28.78 -30.84
N PHE A 900 19.25 -27.99 -29.76
CA PHE A 900 19.60 -28.50 -28.44
C PHE A 900 18.43 -29.27 -27.79
N PRO A 901 18.63 -30.51 -27.33
CA PRO A 901 17.55 -31.29 -26.71
C PRO A 901 17.11 -30.69 -25.37
N VAL A 902 15.89 -30.16 -25.32
CA VAL A 902 15.28 -29.61 -24.10
C VAL A 902 14.83 -30.73 -23.15
N ASP A 903 14.27 -31.81 -23.67
CA ASP A 903 13.94 -33.04 -22.93
C ASP A 903 15.07 -34.05 -23.21
N PRO A 904 15.80 -34.56 -22.20
CA PRO A 904 15.53 -34.50 -20.75
C PRO A 904 16.26 -33.39 -19.98
N HIS A 905 17.03 -32.51 -20.61
CA HIS A 905 18.01 -31.67 -19.91
C HIS A 905 17.47 -30.45 -19.17
N PHE A 906 16.29 -29.98 -19.54
CA PHE A 906 15.66 -28.74 -19.03
C PHE A 906 14.20 -28.93 -18.63
N LYS A 907 13.80 -30.19 -18.36
CA LYS A 907 12.44 -30.54 -17.93
C LYS A 907 12.46 -31.17 -16.54
N PRO A 908 12.46 -30.36 -15.46
CA PRO A 908 12.46 -30.86 -14.10
C PRO A 908 11.25 -31.74 -13.79
N GLY A 909 11.45 -32.81 -13.01
CA GLY A 909 10.38 -33.68 -12.51
C GLY A 909 9.64 -33.15 -11.28
N TYR A 910 9.74 -31.85 -11.00
CA TYR A 910 9.17 -31.18 -9.83
C TYR A 910 8.64 -29.79 -10.23
N ASN A 911 7.72 -29.21 -9.45
CA ASN A 911 7.13 -27.90 -9.77
C ASN A 911 8.10 -26.74 -9.49
N PRO A 912 8.00 -25.61 -10.21
CA PRO A 912 8.82 -24.43 -9.94
C PRO A 912 8.80 -24.04 -8.45
N TRP A 913 9.96 -23.64 -7.92
CA TRP A 913 10.17 -23.28 -6.50
C TRP A 913 10.02 -24.40 -5.46
N GLN A 914 9.67 -25.64 -5.82
CA GLN A 914 9.85 -26.79 -4.90
C GLN A 914 11.32 -27.09 -4.63
N GLN A 915 12.19 -26.74 -5.56
CA GLN A 915 13.62 -26.56 -5.33
C GLN A 915 13.98 -25.12 -5.72
N ARG A 916 15.07 -24.59 -5.14
CA ARG A 916 15.50 -23.21 -5.38
C ARG A 916 15.78 -23.00 -6.87
N MET A 917 15.20 -21.95 -7.44
CA MET A 917 15.40 -21.58 -8.83
C MET A 917 16.82 -21.08 -9.04
N CYS A 918 17.46 -21.45 -10.16
CA CYS A 918 18.79 -20.98 -10.51
C CYS A 918 18.69 -19.75 -11.41
N LEU A 919 19.46 -18.70 -11.11
CA LEU A 919 19.55 -17.50 -11.95
C LEU A 919 20.89 -17.46 -12.67
N CYS A 920 20.89 -17.03 -13.94
CA CYS A 920 22.09 -16.78 -14.72
C CYS A 920 22.07 -15.34 -15.31
N PRO A 921 23.17 -14.57 -15.20
CA PRO A 921 23.28 -13.25 -15.81
C PRO A 921 23.40 -13.36 -17.33
N ASP A 922 22.62 -12.55 -18.04
CA ASP A 922 22.64 -12.44 -19.52
C ASP A 922 22.59 -13.79 -20.26
N GLY A 923 21.99 -14.82 -19.66
CA GLY A 923 21.90 -16.16 -20.25
C GLY A 923 23.25 -16.86 -20.43
N ASP A 924 24.30 -16.46 -19.68
CA ASP A 924 25.66 -16.97 -19.86
C ASP A 924 25.77 -18.51 -19.79
N TYR A 925 25.01 -19.12 -18.89
CA TYR A 925 24.89 -20.57 -18.77
C TYR A 925 24.35 -21.23 -20.04
N PHE A 926 23.34 -20.64 -20.70
CA PHE A 926 22.81 -21.16 -21.95
C PHE A 926 23.79 -20.94 -23.11
N LYS A 927 24.43 -19.77 -23.15
CA LYS A 927 25.46 -19.41 -24.14
C LYS A 927 26.69 -20.32 -24.08
N ALA A 928 27.02 -20.86 -22.90
CA ALA A 928 28.14 -21.78 -22.72
C ALA A 928 28.04 -23.02 -23.62
N PHE A 929 26.83 -23.52 -23.89
CA PHE A 929 26.60 -24.68 -24.77
C PHE A 929 26.93 -24.39 -26.25
N SER A 930 26.89 -23.12 -26.67
CA SER A 930 27.26 -22.71 -28.03
C SER A 930 28.77 -22.74 -28.27
N SER A 931 29.60 -22.89 -27.22
CA SER A 931 31.07 -22.94 -27.35
C SER A 931 31.61 -24.25 -27.92
N GLY A 932 30.79 -25.31 -27.93
CA GLY A 932 31.22 -26.69 -28.24
C GLY A 932 32.03 -27.37 -27.13
N LYS A 933 32.37 -26.66 -26.04
CA LYS A 933 33.13 -27.19 -24.89
C LYS A 933 32.25 -27.64 -23.73
N ALA A 934 31.02 -27.15 -23.65
CA ALA A 934 30.08 -27.50 -22.59
C ALA A 934 29.07 -28.55 -23.08
N HIS A 935 28.89 -29.59 -22.28
CA HIS A 935 27.94 -30.67 -22.52
C HIS A 935 27.06 -30.88 -21.29
N ILE A 936 25.90 -31.50 -21.48
CA ILE A 936 24.98 -31.84 -20.40
C ILE A 936 24.48 -33.26 -20.60
N VAL A 937 24.48 -34.04 -19.53
CA VAL A 937 24.01 -35.42 -19.52
C VAL A 937 23.03 -35.58 -18.36
N THR A 938 21.82 -36.02 -18.66
CA THR A 938 20.79 -36.30 -17.64
C THR A 938 20.73 -37.80 -17.41
N ASP A 939 21.40 -38.29 -16.37
CA ASP A 939 21.43 -39.72 -16.01
C ASP A 939 21.89 -39.92 -14.55
N THR A 940 22.06 -41.18 -14.15
CA THR A 940 22.49 -41.66 -12.84
C THR A 940 23.81 -42.41 -12.95
N ILE A 941 24.66 -42.22 -11.93
CA ILE A 941 25.97 -42.86 -11.85
C ILE A 941 25.80 -44.34 -11.48
N LYS A 942 26.44 -45.22 -12.26
CA LYS A 942 26.58 -46.65 -11.95
C LYS A 942 27.81 -46.87 -11.06
N SER A 943 28.98 -46.44 -11.53
CA SER A 943 30.23 -46.43 -10.77
C SER A 943 31.22 -45.45 -11.41
N VAL A 944 32.07 -44.84 -10.59
CA VAL A 944 33.28 -44.15 -11.05
C VAL A 944 34.37 -45.20 -11.29
N VAL A 945 35.08 -45.05 -12.41
CA VAL A 945 36.19 -45.91 -12.85
C VAL A 945 37.49 -45.10 -12.89
N SER A 946 38.62 -45.70 -13.26
CA SER A 946 39.94 -45.06 -13.15
C SER A 946 40.09 -43.74 -13.91
N ASP A 947 39.39 -43.58 -15.04
CA ASP A 947 39.54 -42.49 -15.99
C ASP A 947 38.20 -41.79 -16.35
N GLY A 948 37.14 -42.05 -15.57
CA GLY A 948 35.82 -41.49 -15.88
C GLY A 948 34.67 -42.03 -15.03
N ILE A 949 33.44 -41.83 -15.52
CA ILE A 949 32.19 -42.23 -14.85
C ILE A 949 31.36 -43.12 -15.79
N GLU A 950 31.01 -44.33 -15.35
CA GLU A 950 30.00 -45.15 -16.00
C GLU A 950 28.59 -44.76 -15.54
N LEU A 951 27.70 -44.57 -16.50
CA LEU A 951 26.29 -44.24 -16.27
C LEU A 951 25.41 -45.51 -16.33
N ASN A 952 24.22 -45.43 -15.73
CA ASN A 952 23.26 -46.55 -15.78
C ASN A 952 22.67 -46.78 -17.18
N SER A 953 22.70 -45.78 -18.07
CA SER A 953 22.39 -45.96 -19.50
C SER A 953 23.41 -46.82 -20.26
N GLY A 954 24.61 -47.03 -19.70
CA GLY A 954 25.72 -47.73 -20.34
C GLY A 954 26.75 -46.81 -21.01
N GLU A 955 26.51 -45.49 -21.07
CA GLU A 955 27.50 -44.52 -21.53
C GLU A 955 28.64 -44.33 -20.49
N LYS A 956 29.87 -44.14 -20.98
CA LYS A 956 31.03 -43.76 -20.15
C LYS A 956 31.44 -42.33 -20.47
N LEU A 957 31.57 -41.51 -19.44
CA LEU A 957 32.07 -40.14 -19.53
C LEU A 957 33.54 -40.09 -19.07
N ASP A 958 34.46 -39.75 -19.96
CA ASP A 958 35.88 -39.57 -19.61
C ASP A 958 36.11 -38.28 -18.82
N ALA A 959 36.97 -38.32 -17.80
CA ALA A 959 37.33 -37.13 -17.03
C ALA A 959 38.77 -37.19 -16.51
N ASP A 960 39.44 -36.04 -16.50
CA ASP A 960 40.68 -35.82 -15.74
C ASP A 960 40.36 -35.26 -14.35
N ILE A 961 39.22 -34.54 -14.23
CA ILE A 961 38.78 -33.87 -13.01
C ILE A 961 37.28 -34.13 -12.80
N ILE A 962 36.91 -34.51 -11.58
CA ILE A 962 35.50 -34.65 -11.15
C ILE A 962 35.20 -33.57 -10.10
N VAL A 963 34.16 -32.78 -10.34
CA VAL A 963 33.67 -31.76 -9.42
C VAL A 963 32.37 -32.22 -8.76
N THR A 964 32.36 -32.34 -7.43
CA THR A 964 31.21 -32.83 -6.67
C THR A 964 30.31 -31.67 -6.20
N ALA A 965 29.56 -31.05 -7.11
CA ALA A 965 28.60 -29.98 -6.82
C ALA A 965 27.27 -30.51 -6.24
N THR A 966 27.35 -31.35 -5.20
CA THR A 966 26.26 -32.24 -4.75
C THR A 966 25.38 -31.70 -3.61
N GLY A 967 25.60 -30.45 -3.18
CA GLY A 967 24.80 -29.77 -2.16
C GLY A 967 25.64 -29.19 -1.02
N LEU A 968 24.98 -28.87 0.09
CA LEU A 968 25.58 -28.15 1.22
C LEU A 968 25.30 -28.88 2.53
N ASN A 969 26.32 -28.98 3.38
CA ASN A 969 26.19 -29.52 4.73
C ASN A 969 25.66 -28.42 5.65
N MET A 970 24.38 -28.49 6.00
CA MET A 970 23.74 -27.44 6.78
C MET A 970 23.98 -27.61 8.29
N ARG A 971 24.35 -26.54 8.97
CA ARG A 971 24.66 -26.51 10.40
C ARG A 971 24.06 -25.27 11.06
N PHE A 972 23.21 -25.48 12.05
CA PHE A 972 22.52 -24.42 12.77
C PHE A 972 23.34 -23.87 13.95
N LEU A 973 23.16 -22.59 14.31
CA LEU A 973 23.92 -21.87 15.34
C LEU A 973 25.46 -21.97 15.21
N GLY A 974 25.97 -22.18 13.99
CA GLY A 974 27.40 -22.40 13.75
C GLY A 974 27.97 -23.66 14.41
N GLY A 975 27.10 -24.54 14.94
CA GLY A 975 27.52 -25.75 15.64
C GLY A 975 27.87 -25.60 17.11
N MET A 976 27.62 -24.42 17.68
CA MET A 976 27.84 -24.14 19.09
C MET A 976 26.93 -25.02 19.96
N GLU A 977 27.48 -25.55 21.06
CA GLU A 977 26.67 -26.21 22.08
C GLU A 977 25.93 -25.16 22.93
N ALA A 978 24.60 -25.20 22.91
CA ALA A 978 23.75 -24.29 23.68
C ALA A 978 23.19 -25.00 24.91
N THR A 979 23.37 -24.37 26.08
CA THR A 979 22.96 -24.88 27.39
C THR A 979 22.22 -23.81 28.18
N VAL A 980 21.32 -24.23 29.07
CA VAL A 980 20.65 -23.37 30.06
C VAL A 980 20.90 -23.99 31.43
N ASP A 981 21.59 -23.24 32.30
CA ASP A 981 22.04 -23.68 33.62
C ASP A 981 22.78 -25.04 33.55
N GLY A 982 23.64 -25.19 32.54
CA GLY A 982 24.41 -26.42 32.28
C GLY A 982 23.62 -27.57 31.65
N LYS A 983 22.31 -27.43 31.42
CA LYS A 983 21.50 -28.46 30.72
C LYS A 983 21.49 -28.20 29.22
N LYS A 984 21.85 -29.22 28.44
CA LYS A 984 21.88 -29.16 26.97
C LYS A 984 20.48 -28.97 26.39
N VAL A 985 20.35 -28.02 25.46
CA VAL A 985 19.12 -27.80 24.70
C VAL A 985 19.25 -28.49 23.34
N ASP A 986 18.37 -29.45 23.07
CA ASP A 986 18.26 -30.01 21.72
C ASP A 986 17.54 -29.02 20.80
N VAL A 987 18.32 -28.40 19.92
CA VAL A 987 17.85 -27.35 19.00
C VAL A 987 16.85 -27.88 17.97
N SER A 988 16.91 -29.16 17.59
CA SER A 988 15.99 -29.77 16.62
C SER A 988 14.57 -29.95 17.18
N SER A 989 14.44 -30.01 18.51
CA SER A 989 13.15 -30.07 19.20
C SER A 989 12.54 -28.69 19.47
N GLN A 990 13.29 -27.60 19.29
CA GLN A 990 12.82 -26.25 19.57
C GLN A 990 11.95 -25.67 18.44
N TYR A 991 11.17 -24.64 18.75
CA TYR A 991 10.35 -23.91 17.79
C TYR A 991 10.86 -22.49 17.57
N MET A 992 10.75 -22.00 16.34
CA MET A 992 11.17 -20.65 15.98
C MET A 992 10.03 -19.63 16.07
N TRP A 993 10.19 -18.67 16.97
CA TRP A 993 9.33 -17.49 17.03
C TRP A 993 9.81 -16.43 16.04
N ARG A 994 8.91 -16.03 15.14
CA ARG A 994 9.12 -15.13 13.99
C ARG A 994 10.38 -15.45 13.19
N ASN A 995 10.68 -16.75 13.08
CA ASN A 995 11.89 -17.26 12.43
C ASN A 995 13.21 -16.61 12.94
N SER A 996 13.20 -16.09 14.18
CA SER A 996 14.25 -15.21 14.71
C SER A 996 14.68 -15.52 16.15
N MET A 997 13.86 -16.17 16.97
CA MET A 997 14.23 -16.62 18.32
C MET A 997 13.77 -18.07 18.55
N LEU A 998 14.40 -18.77 19.48
CA LEU A 998 14.12 -20.18 19.78
C LEU A 998 13.46 -20.34 21.14
N THR A 999 12.51 -21.28 21.25
CA THR A 999 12.01 -21.73 22.55
C THR A 999 13.18 -22.24 23.40
N SER A 1000 13.04 -22.12 24.73
CA SER A 1000 14.03 -22.60 25.71
C SER A 1000 15.39 -21.89 25.70
N LEU A 1001 15.61 -20.86 24.89
CA LEU A 1001 16.88 -20.13 24.81
C LEU A 1001 16.64 -18.62 25.04
N PRO A 1002 16.78 -18.12 26.28
CA PRO A 1002 16.52 -16.73 26.61
C PRO A 1002 17.49 -15.76 25.93
N ASN A 1003 17.01 -14.58 25.50
CA ASN A 1003 17.82 -13.52 24.89
C ASN A 1003 18.74 -13.97 23.74
N LEU A 1004 18.38 -15.06 23.05
CA LEU A 1004 19.12 -15.57 21.90
C LEU A 1004 18.36 -15.25 20.62
N GLY A 1005 18.93 -14.34 19.84
CA GLY A 1005 18.49 -14.03 18.48
C GLY A 1005 19.22 -14.89 17.46
N ASN A 1006 18.52 -15.39 16.45
CA ASN A 1006 19.09 -16.16 15.34
C ASN A 1006 18.60 -15.60 14.00
N ILE A 1007 19.50 -15.51 13.02
CA ILE A 1007 19.19 -14.90 11.73
C ILE A 1007 19.06 -15.96 10.64
N ILE A 1008 17.83 -16.12 10.13
CA ILE A 1008 17.54 -16.86 8.90
C ILE A 1008 16.91 -15.93 7.87
N GLY A 1009 17.48 -15.92 6.67
CA GLY A 1009 16.97 -15.20 5.50
C GLY A 1009 15.71 -15.83 4.88
N TYR A 1010 15.36 -15.38 3.68
CA TYR A 1010 14.27 -15.98 2.90
C TYR A 1010 14.78 -17.13 2.03
N TRP A 1011 13.93 -18.12 1.79
CA TRP A 1011 14.21 -19.20 0.84
C TRP A 1011 13.95 -18.77 -0.62
N ASN A 1012 13.00 -17.85 -0.79
CA ASN A 1012 12.45 -17.36 -2.05
C ASN A 1012 12.86 -15.91 -2.40
N ALA A 1013 13.72 -15.28 -1.59
CA ALA A 1013 14.20 -13.93 -1.79
C ALA A 1013 15.61 -13.75 -1.21
N SER A 1014 16.20 -12.56 -1.38
CA SER A 1014 17.52 -12.24 -0.87
C SER A 1014 17.65 -12.43 0.64
N TRP A 1015 18.78 -13.01 1.06
CA TRP A 1015 19.09 -13.29 2.46
C TRP A 1015 19.06 -12.04 3.35
N THR A 1016 19.58 -10.92 2.83
CA THR A 1016 19.72 -9.66 3.57
C THR A 1016 18.39 -9.05 3.99
N LEU A 1017 17.31 -9.29 3.24
CA LEU A 1017 15.97 -8.83 3.62
C LEU A 1017 15.53 -9.46 4.96
N GLY A 1018 15.77 -10.76 5.14
CA GLY A 1018 15.41 -11.46 6.38
C GLY A 1018 16.34 -11.10 7.53
N SER A 1019 17.63 -10.91 7.21
CA SER A 1019 18.63 -10.40 8.14
C SER A 1019 18.27 -9.02 8.73
N ASP A 1020 17.78 -8.09 7.90
CA ASP A 1020 17.40 -6.74 8.36
C ASP A 1020 16.16 -6.78 9.25
N THR A 1021 15.15 -7.55 8.84
CA THR A 1021 13.95 -7.77 9.65
C THR A 1021 14.31 -8.36 11.02
N ALA A 1022 15.12 -9.42 11.07
CA ALA A 1022 15.53 -10.05 12.33
C ALA A 1022 16.34 -9.08 13.22
N SER A 1023 17.32 -8.38 12.64
CA SER A 1023 18.16 -7.43 13.39
C SER A 1023 17.35 -6.28 13.99
N ARG A 1024 16.38 -5.75 13.23
CA ARG A 1024 15.46 -4.71 13.73
C ARG A 1024 14.52 -5.23 14.81
N LEU A 1025 14.07 -6.49 14.69
CA LEU A 1025 13.28 -7.16 15.73
C LEU A 1025 14.07 -7.29 17.04
N PHE A 1026 15.33 -7.72 16.98
CA PHE A 1026 16.18 -7.85 18.17
C PHE A 1026 16.37 -6.51 18.88
N VAL A 1027 16.68 -5.44 18.14
CA VAL A 1027 16.82 -4.12 18.76
C VAL A 1027 15.50 -3.65 19.37
N ARG A 1028 14.36 -3.91 18.71
CA ARG A 1028 13.05 -3.57 19.27
C ARG A 1028 12.76 -4.34 20.56
N LEU A 1029 13.12 -5.62 20.62
CA LEU A 1029 13.01 -6.44 21.83
C LEU A 1029 13.91 -5.93 22.95
N ILE A 1030 15.17 -5.60 22.65
CA ILE A 1030 16.12 -5.05 23.62
C ILE A 1030 15.63 -3.70 24.19
N LYS A 1031 15.08 -2.81 23.34
CA LYS A 1031 14.49 -1.55 23.81
C LYS A 1031 13.29 -1.79 24.71
N HIS A 1032 12.37 -2.66 24.31
CA HIS A 1032 11.22 -3.01 25.14
C HIS A 1032 11.64 -3.60 26.49
N GLN A 1033 12.67 -4.46 26.48
CA GLN A 1033 13.29 -5.01 27.67
C GLN A 1033 13.80 -3.91 28.61
N GLN A 1034 14.52 -2.93 28.08
CA GLN A 1034 15.07 -1.80 28.84
C GLN A 1034 13.98 -0.88 29.39
N GLU A 1035 12.98 -0.54 28.58
CA GLU A 1035 11.87 0.35 28.94
C GLU A 1035 11.04 -0.19 30.11
N HIS A 1036 10.85 -1.52 30.16
CA HIS A 1036 10.01 -2.16 31.18
C HIS A 1036 10.83 -2.76 32.33
N GLY A 1037 12.16 -2.71 32.29
CA GLY A 1037 13.03 -3.29 33.31
C GLY A 1037 13.01 -4.82 33.34
N TYR A 1038 12.84 -5.48 32.19
CA TYR A 1038 12.98 -6.93 32.06
C TYR A 1038 14.45 -7.36 32.00
N THR A 1039 14.76 -8.56 32.47
CA THR A 1039 16.12 -9.13 32.43
C THR A 1039 16.27 -10.20 31.35
N SER A 1040 15.19 -10.88 31.01
CA SER A 1040 15.18 -11.82 29.89
C SER A 1040 13.84 -11.92 29.18
N VAL A 1041 13.91 -12.36 27.93
CA VAL A 1041 12.78 -12.71 27.09
C VAL A 1041 13.02 -14.06 26.44
N MET A 1042 12.01 -14.93 26.49
CA MET A 1042 12.07 -16.27 25.94
C MET A 1042 10.76 -16.62 25.22
N PRO A 1043 10.81 -17.14 23.99
CA PRO A 1043 9.63 -17.67 23.33
C PRO A 1043 9.05 -18.89 24.04
N VAL A 1044 7.72 -18.94 24.14
CA VAL A 1044 6.96 -20.07 24.72
C VAL A 1044 5.81 -20.42 23.80
N ILE A 1045 5.76 -21.69 23.36
CA ILE A 1045 4.73 -22.21 22.46
C ILE A 1045 3.78 -23.15 23.23
N ASP A 1046 2.48 -22.96 23.01
CA ASP A 1046 1.43 -23.82 23.58
C ASP A 1046 1.41 -25.20 22.91
N GLU A 1047 1.03 -26.24 23.66
CA GLU A 1047 0.90 -27.62 23.13
C GLU A 1047 -0.08 -27.73 21.95
N LYS A 1048 -1.14 -26.92 21.94
CA LYS A 1048 -2.12 -26.85 20.83
C LYS A 1048 -1.47 -26.41 19.51
N ASP A 1049 -0.46 -25.53 19.58
CA ASP A 1049 0.20 -24.97 18.41
C ASP A 1049 1.32 -25.89 17.93
N LYS A 1050 1.97 -26.63 18.84
CA LYS A 1050 2.92 -27.70 18.49
C LYS A 1050 2.28 -28.78 17.62
N GLN A 1051 0.99 -29.07 17.78
CA GLN A 1051 0.29 -30.03 16.91
C GLN A 1051 0.22 -29.59 15.44
N LYS A 1052 0.45 -28.31 15.14
CA LYS A 1052 0.46 -27.75 13.77
C LYS A 1052 1.87 -27.56 13.23
N THR A 1053 2.79 -28.45 13.60
CA THR A 1053 4.19 -28.38 13.20
C THR A 1053 4.34 -28.46 11.68
N VAL A 1054 5.15 -27.55 11.13
CA VAL A 1054 5.52 -27.50 9.71
C VAL A 1054 7.02 -27.32 9.55
N SER A 1055 7.54 -27.71 8.38
CA SER A 1055 8.93 -27.49 8.01
C SER A 1055 9.28 -26.00 7.95
N ALA A 1056 10.46 -25.63 8.43
CA ALA A 1056 10.99 -24.27 8.32
C ALA A 1056 11.36 -23.86 6.89
N SER A 1057 11.47 -24.83 5.97
CA SER A 1057 11.75 -24.60 4.55
C SER A 1057 10.66 -25.21 3.67
N PRO A 1058 10.20 -24.49 2.63
CA PRO A 1058 9.27 -25.03 1.63
C PRO A 1058 9.98 -25.92 0.60
N LEU A 1059 11.33 -25.96 0.60
CA LEU A 1059 12.11 -26.67 -0.40
C LEU A 1059 12.17 -28.18 -0.11
N ASN A 1060 12.10 -28.97 -1.17
CA ASN A 1060 11.99 -30.43 -1.11
C ASN A 1060 13.22 -31.17 -1.67
N SER A 1061 14.30 -30.46 -1.97
CA SER A 1061 15.57 -31.04 -2.44
C SER A 1061 16.16 -31.97 -1.37
N THR A 1062 16.88 -33.01 -1.81
CA THR A 1062 17.35 -34.09 -0.90
C THR A 1062 18.21 -33.57 0.24
N TYR A 1063 19.15 -32.65 -0.04
CA TYR A 1063 20.03 -32.09 1.00
C TYR A 1063 19.25 -31.22 2.00
N VAL A 1064 18.26 -30.44 1.54
CA VAL A 1064 17.42 -29.61 2.42
C VAL A 1064 16.53 -30.50 3.29
N LYS A 1065 15.85 -31.49 2.71
CA LYS A 1065 15.01 -32.44 3.47
C LYS A 1065 15.80 -33.16 4.56
N ASN A 1066 17.03 -33.57 4.27
CA ASN A 1066 17.90 -34.21 5.25
C ASN A 1066 18.36 -33.23 6.34
N ALA A 1067 18.67 -32.00 5.96
CA ALA A 1067 19.06 -30.94 6.89
C ALA A 1067 17.92 -30.50 7.81
N MET A 1068 16.67 -30.46 7.33
CA MET A 1068 15.52 -30.02 8.12
C MET A 1068 15.28 -30.91 9.35
N LYS A 1069 15.70 -32.18 9.33
CA LYS A 1069 15.68 -33.07 10.52
C LYS A 1069 16.57 -32.58 11.67
N LYS A 1070 17.54 -31.71 11.39
CA LYS A 1070 18.49 -31.14 12.35
C LYS A 1070 18.22 -29.67 12.65
N MET A 1071 17.16 -29.10 12.08
CA MET A 1071 16.78 -27.70 12.24
C MET A 1071 15.61 -27.58 13.23
N PRO A 1072 15.42 -26.42 13.86
CA PRO A 1072 14.23 -26.15 14.66
C PRO A 1072 12.94 -26.22 13.84
N ASN A 1073 11.83 -26.48 14.54
CA ASN A 1073 10.49 -26.55 13.98
C ASN A 1073 9.84 -25.17 13.81
N CYS A 1074 8.84 -25.10 12.92
CA CYS A 1074 7.88 -24.01 12.82
C CYS A 1074 6.46 -24.56 13.06
N ALA A 1075 5.46 -23.69 13.18
CA ALA A 1075 4.05 -24.09 13.22
C ALA A 1075 3.20 -23.19 12.30
N ASP A 1076 2.11 -23.70 11.72
CA ASP A 1076 1.26 -22.93 10.79
C ASP A 1076 0.30 -21.94 11.49
N VAL A 1077 0.74 -21.34 12.59
CA VAL A 1077 -0.08 -20.44 13.42
C VAL A 1077 0.74 -19.29 14.02
N GLY A 1078 0.10 -18.13 14.11
CA GLY A 1078 0.61 -16.96 14.82
C GLY A 1078 2.07 -16.60 14.47
N PRO A 1079 2.90 -16.24 15.47
CA PRO A 1079 4.30 -15.86 15.25
C PRO A 1079 5.20 -17.05 14.93
N TRP A 1080 4.71 -18.29 14.99
CA TRP A 1080 5.50 -19.51 14.75
C TRP A 1080 5.57 -19.91 13.28
N LYS A 1081 4.88 -19.16 12.41
CA LYS A 1081 4.87 -19.40 10.97
C LYS A 1081 6.26 -19.28 10.34
N PRO A 1082 6.57 -20.13 9.36
CA PRO A 1082 7.78 -19.96 8.57
C PRO A 1082 7.73 -18.65 7.80
N ARG A 1083 8.91 -18.14 7.46
CA ARG A 1083 9.09 -16.87 6.76
C ARG A 1083 8.52 -16.97 5.32
N ASP A 1084 7.51 -16.17 4.98
CA ASP A 1084 6.87 -16.20 3.64
C ASP A 1084 7.33 -15.05 2.73
N ASN A 1085 7.11 -13.81 3.15
CA ASN A 1085 7.41 -12.64 2.33
C ASN A 1085 7.86 -11.43 3.18
N TRP A 1086 8.65 -10.55 2.55
CA TRP A 1086 9.25 -9.41 3.23
C TRP A 1086 8.25 -8.38 3.74
N PHE A 1087 7.14 -8.14 3.02
CA PHE A 1087 6.17 -7.13 3.42
C PHE A 1087 5.47 -7.50 4.74
N ALA A 1088 5.01 -8.75 4.86
CA ALA A 1088 4.36 -9.24 6.08
C ALA A 1088 5.30 -9.18 7.29
N ASP A 1089 6.55 -9.61 7.11
CA ASP A 1089 7.55 -9.59 8.17
C ASP A 1089 7.97 -8.17 8.57
N ASN A 1090 8.21 -7.29 7.58
CA ASN A 1090 8.55 -5.90 7.85
C ASN A 1090 7.41 -5.19 8.59
N TRP A 1091 6.15 -5.49 8.24
CA TRP A 1091 4.99 -5.03 8.99
C TRP A 1091 4.97 -5.58 10.41
N GLY A 1092 5.21 -6.88 10.58
CA GLY A 1092 5.28 -7.54 11.88
C GLY A 1092 6.36 -6.96 12.81
N VAL A 1093 7.51 -6.56 12.26
CA VAL A 1093 8.57 -5.89 13.02
C VAL A 1093 8.18 -4.48 13.46
N VAL A 1094 7.44 -3.73 12.64
CA VAL A 1094 7.06 -2.35 12.96
C VAL A 1094 5.82 -2.29 13.87
N MET A 1095 4.79 -3.07 13.56
CA MET A 1095 3.46 -2.97 14.17
C MET A 1095 3.08 -4.19 15.02
N GLY A 1096 3.75 -5.33 14.84
CA GLY A 1096 3.36 -6.57 15.54
C GLY A 1096 3.61 -6.51 17.05
N SER A 1097 2.80 -7.24 17.82
CA SER A 1097 2.96 -7.38 19.27
C SER A 1097 4.32 -8.00 19.64
N LEU A 1098 4.86 -7.59 20.79
CA LEU A 1098 6.05 -8.19 21.42
C LEU A 1098 5.67 -9.06 22.64
N GLU A 1099 4.39 -9.21 22.93
CA GLU A 1099 3.89 -10.03 24.04
C GLU A 1099 3.41 -11.40 23.56
N GLU A 1100 2.91 -11.48 22.33
CA GLU A 1100 2.37 -12.73 21.77
C GLU A 1100 3.44 -13.82 21.64
N GLY A 1101 3.30 -14.90 22.41
CA GLY A 1101 4.20 -16.04 22.39
C GLY A 1101 5.58 -15.79 23.03
N LEU A 1102 5.74 -14.68 23.77
CA LEU A 1102 6.95 -14.34 24.51
C LEU A 1102 6.68 -14.28 26.01
N LYS A 1103 7.57 -14.90 26.80
CA LYS A 1103 7.63 -14.77 28.24
C LYS A 1103 8.72 -13.75 28.60
N TRP A 1104 8.36 -12.75 29.38
CA TRP A 1104 9.25 -11.71 29.88
C TRP A 1104 9.48 -11.92 31.38
N ASP A 1105 10.74 -12.03 31.79
CA ASP A 1105 11.11 -12.26 33.19
C ASP A 1105 11.84 -11.03 33.77
N LYS A 1106 11.58 -10.74 35.06
CA LYS A 1106 12.30 -9.75 35.87
C LYS A 1106 12.94 -10.47 37.04
N VAL A 1107 14.26 -10.61 37.00
CA VAL A 1107 15.02 -11.18 38.12
C VAL A 1107 15.88 -10.06 38.71
N ALA A 1108 15.79 -9.86 40.03
CA ALA A 1108 16.74 -8.99 40.72
C ALA A 1108 18.11 -9.67 40.64
N VAL A 1109 19.03 -9.06 39.89
CA VAL A 1109 20.42 -9.52 39.81
C VAL A 1109 21.20 -8.69 40.82
N GLU A 1110 21.83 -9.35 41.78
CA GLU A 1110 22.74 -8.71 42.76
C GLU A 1110 23.98 -8.11 42.10
#